data_AF-A0A2K8T9X5-F1
#
_entry.id   AF-A0A2K8T9X5-F1
#
_cell.length_a   1.000
_cell.length_b   1.000
_cell.length_c   1.000
_cell.angle_alpha   90.00
_cell.angle_beta   90.00
_cell.angle_gamma   90.00
#
_symmetry.space_group_name_H-M   'P 1'
#
loop_
_entity.id
_entity.type
_entity.pdbx_description
1 polymer ?
#
loop_
_entity_poly.entity_id
_entity_poly.type
_entity_poly.pdbx_seq_one_letter_code
_entity_poly.pdbx_strand_id
1 'polypeptide(L)'
;MGEAKRRRLLDANYGKSKQPYSRQKTTCEILNQQTAQEVASVYDFIIDDYELTKHHLILPVPLDQGDAADVINIIDPLEKAGELKEVLPKNSLPLTPIPFISPSVAPPSNQNPNSQLAPNHWHEWVVNSGVDPIVTELNVRSLSGSEIYEYLLYALPHTARRNDGRLRDSYLQRYAHINSAWWASGLDPHNDWLAMDWGRMKPDNPRAYWDKETQEPTQKPVKYESPPKTPNRVTYLRVPLHIWKLVSLRYNVPMPELITVTPEGEALGFWAWVMAHPEIPVILTEGEKKEGCLLTLGYVAIALPGIWNGRVGKEDLEYLHPDLVPMAQKGRKFTILFDYETKPKTKQQIFQATRRTASVIIQQGCHCVVALLPGPEKGIDDWVVALGKKADKAVSTMIADALTIKEYQQRFFINRARGLRKFKPNVIVNTRYLSTVIRSLPQSGLVGLASDMGTGKTEILAMIRRENPDLSFLNNGHRVTLLKNLSDRLQTAMYSAMSCGDWAKAKALSITVDSLYKMANDLQAYDILFIDEACQYLAHLLKSKTCKEHRGAILEVLEYLVYNAKLVVLADAHLDDLTIEFFMQMRPAGEKPYIIKNEYRSGGRQVFWYEGKNSSAIVAEFHAQLMSGQKLMMVSDSKRFIKKLERALNDGSAIDDADDTPESAEDRKLRVWAIHSENSGSEENVIFIREINVAIKDIDAFLITPSLGTGVDISSYHFDAVFGVFHAVSQSATECAQQLWRYRPDVPMYVWVAPRPPFGYAETNARRIKEKILQKNEMTAFLIRIDRETGRRGAEKDWALDASCQIEAQRNWSINNLRADLRSLLQEMGNTIIPLGDGGDESASRWMKAAGIAIDSEHYRKVANAKDIDRRTYNSRQHQDYLKPEEVLECEKFRIQDTYGMNVTPELVEQDDGGRLIKKIVALEAILAAPGEMITDDQGREIIAPPPVVAERDKSERERLAICTDWSNHSTAWLMRHRLGLRAVLMDLMAGVEIKGDEAMIQVLAEFSKRNASHVKGILNLTIPLDESPVWILGQYLSQLGLSTKSRRPLEDGKRVRYYRLNTEDVEFVQKVLDYRQRQREEKERKRQESLERDAAYAARMQSQYGINPPSTPPKHEDGSNNWGGMDTDAEPSDSWWDKVKYYARLVIERVENGVDKVKELLSTLTIDERWGVMLEFDEICPDRFAQLVDGAPDWVEWMT
;
A
#
# COMPACT_ATOMS: atom_id res chain seq x y z
N MET A 1 -27.80 -16.87 -57.12
CA MET A 1 -28.64 -15.78 -57.66
C MET A 1 -28.51 -14.58 -56.74
N GLY A 2 -28.34 -13.36 -57.21
CA GLY A 2 -28.20 -12.91 -58.59
C GLY A 2 -28.02 -11.40 -58.59
N GLU A 3 -26.87 -10.94 -59.09
CA GLU A 3 -26.52 -9.53 -59.13
C GLU A 3 -27.47 -8.75 -60.06
N ALA A 4 -28.39 -7.98 -59.49
CA ALA A 4 -29.34 -7.16 -60.24
C ALA A 4 -29.52 -5.78 -59.61
N LYS A 5 -28.74 -4.81 -60.13
CA LYS A 5 -28.88 -3.34 -59.89
C LYS A 5 -28.63 -2.93 -58.42
N ARG A 6 -27.43 -2.55 -58.01
CA ARG A 6 -26.42 -1.70 -58.68
C ARG A 6 -27.02 -0.38 -59.20
N ARG A 7 -26.73 0.70 -58.46
CA ARG A 7 -26.75 2.12 -58.82
C ARG A 7 -28.11 2.81 -59.07
N ARG A 8 -28.21 3.96 -58.39
CA ARG A 8 -28.98 5.20 -58.63
C ARG A 8 -30.25 5.37 -57.79
N LEU A 9 -30.48 6.53 -57.17
CA LEU A 9 -29.63 7.72 -56.91
C LEU A 9 -30.29 8.46 -55.73
N LEU A 10 -29.48 9.13 -54.90
CA LEU A 10 -29.79 10.36 -54.16
C LEU A 10 -31.26 10.61 -53.75
N ASP A 11 -31.54 10.49 -52.45
CA ASP A 11 -32.07 11.67 -51.74
C ASP A 11 -31.64 11.67 -50.26
N ALA A 12 -31.50 12.87 -49.69
CA ALA A 12 -31.06 13.08 -48.32
C ALA A 12 -32.26 13.31 -47.39
N ASN A 13 -32.23 12.69 -46.20
CA ASN A 13 -33.28 12.73 -45.16
C ASN A 13 -34.57 11.96 -45.48
N TYR A 14 -34.59 10.65 -45.27
CA TYR A 14 -35.84 9.96 -44.90
C TYR A 14 -35.59 8.77 -43.95
N GLY A 15 -36.25 8.76 -42.78
CA GLY A 15 -36.07 7.68 -41.79
C GLY A 15 -36.26 8.06 -40.31
N LYS A 16 -37.11 9.03 -39.95
CA LYS A 16 -37.35 9.38 -38.53
C LYS A 16 -38.42 8.47 -37.87
N SER A 17 -38.05 7.96 -36.69
CA SER A 17 -38.91 7.44 -35.60
C SER A 17 -39.61 6.08 -35.76
N LYS A 18 -39.41 5.21 -34.76
CA LYS A 18 -40.38 4.98 -33.66
C LYS A 18 -39.68 4.37 -32.44
N GLN A 19 -40.09 4.79 -31.24
CA GLN A 19 -39.65 4.24 -29.95
C GLN A 19 -40.27 2.85 -29.70
N PRO A 20 -39.75 2.10 -28.72
CA PRO A 20 -40.58 1.85 -27.54
C PRO A 20 -39.87 2.04 -26.18
N TYR A 21 -40.65 2.54 -25.22
CA TYR A 21 -40.57 2.32 -23.76
C TYR A 21 -39.29 2.70 -22.98
N SER A 22 -39.38 3.86 -22.33
CA SER A 22 -38.52 4.29 -21.23
C SER A 22 -38.79 3.56 -19.92
N ARG A 23 -37.74 3.00 -19.32
CA ARG A 23 -37.58 2.82 -17.86
C ARG A 23 -36.11 3.03 -17.49
N GLN A 24 -35.87 3.51 -16.27
CA GLN A 24 -34.54 3.76 -15.67
C GLN A 24 -33.71 4.91 -16.29
N LYS A 25 -34.19 6.14 -16.06
CA LYS A 25 -33.34 7.34 -16.03
C LYS A 25 -33.63 8.14 -14.75
N THR A 26 -33.25 7.60 -13.59
CA THR A 26 -33.42 8.27 -12.27
C THR A 26 -32.45 7.76 -11.18
N THR A 27 -31.30 7.17 -11.56
CA THR A 27 -30.36 6.60 -10.58
C THR A 27 -28.88 6.88 -10.85
N CYS A 28 -28.50 7.43 -12.02
CA CYS A 28 -27.11 7.81 -12.33
C CYS A 28 -26.79 9.30 -12.08
N GLU A 29 -27.79 10.17 -11.94
CA GLU A 29 -27.55 11.62 -11.79
C GLU A 29 -27.33 12.05 -10.33
N ILE A 30 -27.79 11.26 -9.36
CA ILE A 30 -27.57 11.54 -7.91
C ILE A 30 -26.19 11.04 -7.44
N LEU A 31 -25.71 9.92 -7.99
CA LEU A 31 -24.40 9.35 -7.65
C LEU A 31 -23.20 10.17 -8.18
N ASN A 32 -23.40 11.00 -9.20
CA ASN A 32 -22.34 11.84 -9.78
C ASN A 32 -22.20 13.23 -9.12
N GLN A 33 -23.17 13.69 -8.31
CA GLN A 33 -23.08 14.99 -7.63
C GLN A 33 -22.31 14.93 -6.31
N GLN A 34 -22.36 13.82 -5.57
CA GLN A 34 -21.52 13.65 -4.36
C GLN A 34 -20.03 13.47 -4.70
N THR A 35 -19.68 12.89 -5.86
CA THR A 35 -18.29 12.82 -6.33
C THR A 35 -17.72 14.17 -6.76
N ALA A 36 -18.54 15.10 -7.25
CA ALA A 36 -18.05 16.40 -7.74
C ALA A 36 -17.48 17.30 -6.62
N GLN A 37 -17.96 17.17 -5.38
CA GLN A 37 -17.51 18.01 -4.26
C GLN A 37 -16.28 17.48 -3.50
N GLU A 38 -15.94 16.18 -3.60
CA GLU A 38 -14.70 15.64 -2.99
C GLU A 38 -13.50 15.67 -3.96
N VAL A 39 -13.74 15.65 -5.28
CA VAL A 39 -12.70 15.64 -6.33
C VAL A 39 -11.90 16.96 -6.39
N ALA A 40 -12.51 18.08 -5.96
CA ALA A 40 -11.92 19.41 -5.84
C ALA A 40 -10.54 19.47 -5.15
N SER A 41 -10.34 18.65 -4.11
CA SER A 41 -9.35 18.90 -3.04
C SER A 41 -7.86 18.99 -3.43
N VAL A 42 -7.42 18.43 -4.57
CA VAL A 42 -6.02 18.54 -5.04
C VAL A 42 -5.89 19.47 -6.24
N TYR A 43 -6.91 19.51 -7.11
CA TYR A 43 -6.92 20.44 -8.26
C TYR A 43 -6.98 21.87 -7.74
N ASP A 44 -7.94 22.19 -6.87
CA ASP A 44 -8.09 23.52 -6.29
C ASP A 44 -6.94 23.85 -5.32
N PHE A 45 -6.40 22.87 -4.58
CA PHE A 45 -5.21 23.09 -3.74
C PHE A 45 -3.95 23.49 -4.53
N ILE A 46 -3.69 22.88 -5.70
CA ILE A 46 -2.56 23.25 -6.57
C ILE A 46 -2.89 24.52 -7.39
N ILE A 47 -4.04 25.17 -7.17
CA ILE A 47 -4.42 26.39 -7.91
C ILE A 47 -4.67 27.60 -7.00
N ASP A 48 -5.41 27.48 -5.90
CA ASP A 48 -6.02 28.61 -5.17
C ASP A 48 -5.09 29.54 -4.36
N ASP A 49 -3.88 29.14 -3.97
CA ASP A 49 -3.00 29.98 -3.11
C ASP A 49 -2.25 31.12 -3.87
N TYR A 50 -2.53 31.35 -5.16
CA TYR A 50 -1.77 32.33 -5.99
C TYR A 50 -2.07 33.81 -5.65
N GLU A 51 -3.29 34.11 -5.18
CA GLU A 51 -3.70 35.47 -4.81
C GLU A 51 -2.99 36.02 -3.56
N LEU A 52 -2.60 35.16 -2.60
CA LEU A 52 -1.92 35.56 -1.37
C LEU A 52 -0.51 36.14 -1.63
N THR A 53 0.20 35.62 -2.64
CA THR A 53 1.55 36.11 -3.01
C THR A 53 1.57 37.48 -3.69
N LYS A 54 0.43 38.01 -4.17
CA LYS A 54 0.36 39.31 -4.86
C LYS A 54 0.37 40.53 -3.92
N HIS A 55 0.17 40.36 -2.61
CA HIS A 55 -0.14 41.47 -1.69
C HIS A 55 0.77 41.61 -0.45
N HIS A 56 1.88 40.86 -0.36
CA HIS A 56 2.86 40.98 0.73
C HIS A 56 4.29 41.31 0.25
N LEU A 57 4.39 42.38 -0.53
CA LEU A 57 5.56 43.25 -0.56
C LEU A 57 5.09 44.67 -0.21
N ILE A 58 5.85 45.37 0.65
CA ILE A 58 5.55 46.68 1.27
C ILE A 58 4.60 46.61 2.49
N LEU A 59 5.18 46.56 3.69
CA LEU A 59 4.67 47.27 4.88
C LEU A 59 5.85 47.91 5.64
N PRO A 60 5.64 49.05 6.34
CA PRO A 60 6.73 49.89 6.83
C PRO A 60 7.21 49.56 8.26
N VAL A 61 8.37 50.11 8.62
CA VAL A 61 9.07 49.97 9.90
C VAL A 61 8.26 50.55 11.07
N PRO A 62 8.06 49.81 12.19
CA PRO A 62 7.64 50.37 13.47
C PRO A 62 8.83 50.96 14.25
N LEU A 63 8.65 52.14 14.83
CA LEU A 63 9.62 52.78 15.74
C LEU A 63 9.54 52.22 17.17
N ASP A 64 10.67 52.32 17.88
CA ASP A 64 10.85 52.04 19.31
C ASP A 64 9.88 52.78 20.25
N GLN A 65 9.56 52.15 21.39
CA GLN A 65 9.84 52.61 22.78
C GLN A 65 8.93 51.93 23.82
N GLY A 66 9.48 51.55 24.99
CA GLY A 66 8.69 51.32 26.22
C GLY A 66 9.12 50.13 27.10
N ASP A 67 10.03 50.37 28.06
CA ASP A 67 10.55 49.36 29.00
C ASP A 67 9.60 48.95 30.15
N ALA A 68 9.80 47.71 30.65
CA ALA A 68 9.94 47.29 32.07
C ALA A 68 9.56 45.78 32.21
N ALA A 69 10.50 44.86 32.45
CA ALA A 69 11.00 44.46 33.77
C ALA A 69 9.86 43.91 34.68
N ASP A 70 9.74 42.62 34.98
CA ASP A 70 10.71 41.70 35.62
C ASP A 70 10.24 40.21 35.45
N VAL A 71 10.99 39.11 35.74
CA VAL A 71 12.34 38.88 36.31
C VAL A 71 12.94 37.50 35.89
N ILE A 72 14.27 37.36 36.02
CA ILE A 72 15.18 36.18 36.20
C ILE A 72 14.50 34.77 36.26
N ASN A 73 14.75 33.73 35.43
CA ASN A 73 15.93 33.14 34.72
C ASN A 73 16.72 32.05 35.53
N ILE A 74 17.39 31.09 34.83
CA ILE A 74 18.15 29.90 35.31
C ILE A 74 17.25 28.67 35.65
N ILE A 75 17.22 27.53 34.94
CA ILE A 75 18.19 26.57 34.31
C ILE A 75 18.58 25.37 35.23
N ASP A 76 18.27 24.17 34.70
CA ASP A 76 18.69 22.76 34.93
C ASP A 76 20.09 22.45 35.54
N PRO A 77 20.48 21.19 35.90
CA PRO A 77 19.76 19.88 35.86
C PRO A 77 20.01 18.89 37.06
N LEU A 78 19.64 17.62 36.83
CA LEU A 78 19.71 16.36 37.60
C LEU A 78 21.06 15.90 38.24
N GLU A 79 20.92 14.85 39.07
CA GLU A 79 21.89 13.86 39.61
C GLU A 79 22.68 14.16 40.90
N LYS A 80 22.37 13.40 41.99
CA LYS A 80 23.26 12.34 42.53
C LYS A 80 22.63 11.48 43.63
N ALA A 81 23.26 10.31 43.87
CA ALA A 81 22.78 9.21 44.71
C ALA A 81 23.24 9.29 46.19
N GLY A 82 22.65 8.44 47.05
CA GLY A 82 23.40 7.78 48.13
C GLY A 82 22.71 7.64 49.49
N GLU A 83 22.63 6.39 49.98
CA GLU A 83 22.64 5.98 51.40
C GLU A 83 21.38 6.30 52.27
N LEU A 84 20.92 5.48 53.23
CA LEU A 84 21.44 4.25 53.89
C LEU A 84 20.33 3.17 54.06
N LYS A 85 20.76 1.92 54.34
CA LYS A 85 19.91 0.77 54.75
C LYS A 85 19.96 0.55 56.26
N GLU A 86 18.96 -0.18 56.81
CA GLU A 86 18.95 -1.14 57.95
C GLU A 86 17.53 -1.18 58.62
N VAL A 87 16.93 -2.25 59.18
CA VAL A 87 17.35 -3.65 59.47
C VAL A 87 16.13 -4.61 59.71
N LEU A 88 16.34 -5.95 59.69
CA LEU A 88 15.46 -7.07 60.16
C LEU A 88 14.20 -7.48 59.32
N PRO A 89 13.65 -8.72 59.46
CA PRO A 89 14.28 -9.99 59.07
C PRO A 89 13.37 -10.95 58.27
N LYS A 90 13.92 -12.07 57.77
CA LYS A 90 13.17 -13.18 57.16
C LYS A 90 12.47 -14.05 58.22
N ASN A 91 11.22 -14.47 57.95
CA ASN A 91 10.78 -15.86 58.15
C ASN A 91 9.47 -16.15 57.41
N SER A 92 9.30 -17.40 57.00
CA SER A 92 8.24 -17.88 56.11
C SER A 92 7.25 -18.81 56.82
N LEU A 93 5.97 -18.80 56.38
CA LEU A 93 5.12 -19.96 56.00
C LEU A 93 3.61 -19.55 55.99
N PRO A 94 2.72 -20.33 55.33
CA PRO A 94 1.56 -19.74 54.65
C PRO A 94 0.31 -19.62 55.52
N LEU A 95 -0.47 -18.58 55.28
CA LEU A 95 -1.82 -18.46 55.82
C LEU A 95 -2.81 -19.35 55.04
N THR A 96 -3.49 -20.21 55.78
CA THR A 96 -4.57 -21.07 55.31
C THR A 96 -5.75 -20.28 54.74
N PRO A 97 -6.49 -20.80 53.75
CA PRO A 97 -7.73 -20.16 53.29
C PRO A 97 -8.77 -20.13 54.40
N ILE A 98 -9.17 -18.93 54.83
CA ILE A 98 -10.33 -18.73 55.70
C ILE A 98 -11.59 -18.80 54.82
N PRO A 99 -12.71 -19.42 55.27
CA PRO A 99 -13.86 -19.66 54.39
C PRO A 99 -14.48 -18.37 53.86
N PHE A 100 -14.73 -18.33 52.55
CA PHE A 100 -15.52 -17.26 51.93
C PHE A 100 -16.93 -17.25 52.52
N ILE A 101 -17.28 -16.16 53.22
CA ILE A 101 -18.68 -15.82 53.47
C ILE A 101 -19.27 -15.46 52.11
N SER A 102 -20.05 -16.38 51.56
CA SER A 102 -20.75 -16.18 50.30
C SER A 102 -21.84 -15.11 50.50
N PRO A 103 -21.89 -14.03 49.70
CA PRO A 103 -23.08 -13.21 49.61
C PRO A 103 -24.16 -14.04 48.90
N SER A 104 -24.98 -14.76 49.68
CA SER A 104 -26.08 -15.57 49.14
C SER A 104 -27.25 -14.67 48.74
N VAL A 105 -27.08 -13.93 47.65
CA VAL A 105 -28.22 -13.29 46.96
C VAL A 105 -28.98 -14.40 46.25
N ALA A 106 -30.04 -14.89 46.90
CA ALA A 106 -31.08 -15.65 46.22
C ALA A 106 -31.76 -14.74 45.16
N PRO A 107 -32.30 -15.29 44.07
CA PRO A 107 -32.97 -14.48 43.06
C PRO A 107 -34.16 -13.72 43.71
N PRO A 108 -34.23 -12.38 43.60
CA PRO A 108 -35.36 -11.63 44.12
C PRO A 108 -36.58 -11.84 43.21
N SER A 109 -37.38 -12.87 43.49
CA SER A 109 -38.62 -13.16 42.76
C SER A 109 -39.81 -12.29 43.17
N ASN A 110 -39.61 -11.33 44.07
CA ASN A 110 -40.61 -10.36 44.48
C ASN A 110 -40.12 -8.95 44.13
N GLN A 111 -40.96 -8.18 43.45
CA GLN A 111 -40.79 -6.73 43.37
C GLN A 111 -40.79 -6.13 44.78
N ASN A 112 -39.95 -5.12 45.01
CA ASN A 112 -40.07 -4.29 46.20
C ASN A 112 -41.42 -3.55 46.13
N PRO A 113 -42.38 -3.76 47.05
CA PRO A 113 -43.73 -3.18 46.94
C PRO A 113 -43.77 -1.65 46.91
N ASN A 114 -42.66 -1.00 47.27
CA ASN A 114 -42.50 0.45 47.33
C ASN A 114 -41.69 1.05 46.15
N SER A 115 -41.30 0.24 45.15
CA SER A 115 -40.51 0.77 44.03
C SER A 115 -41.34 1.71 43.16
N GLN A 116 -40.83 2.93 42.89
CA GLN A 116 -41.50 3.92 42.03
C GLN A 116 -41.30 3.64 40.52
N LEU A 117 -40.61 2.55 40.18
CA LEU A 117 -40.34 2.15 38.80
C LEU A 117 -41.46 1.28 38.22
N ALA A 118 -41.81 1.51 36.96
CA ALA A 118 -42.73 0.67 36.23
C ALA A 118 -42.17 -0.76 36.09
N PRO A 119 -43.02 -1.82 36.16
CA PRO A 119 -42.57 -3.21 36.17
C PRO A 119 -41.64 -3.60 35.02
N ASN A 120 -41.89 -3.11 33.80
CA ASN A 120 -41.05 -3.31 32.61
C ASN A 120 -39.65 -2.69 32.77
N HIS A 121 -39.56 -1.46 33.29
CA HIS A 121 -38.29 -0.77 33.50
C HIS A 121 -37.45 -1.45 34.59
N TRP A 122 -38.10 -1.88 35.69
CA TRP A 122 -37.46 -2.67 36.74
C TRP A 122 -36.87 -3.98 36.21
N HIS A 123 -37.67 -4.76 35.46
CA HIS A 123 -37.18 -6.00 34.86
C HIS A 123 -36.07 -5.75 33.84
N GLU A 124 -36.10 -4.64 33.09
CA GLU A 124 -35.01 -4.32 32.16
C GLU A 124 -33.67 -4.09 32.87
N TRP A 125 -33.65 -3.32 33.95
CA TRP A 125 -32.41 -2.96 34.65
C TRP A 125 -31.93 -4.08 35.58
N VAL A 126 -32.80 -4.54 36.49
CA VAL A 126 -32.41 -5.48 37.55
C VAL A 126 -32.30 -6.91 37.03
N VAL A 127 -33.30 -7.38 36.26
CA VAL A 127 -33.37 -8.78 35.83
C VAL A 127 -32.58 -9.02 34.54
N ASN A 128 -32.78 -8.19 33.52
CA ASN A 128 -32.19 -8.40 32.19
C ASN A 128 -30.78 -7.82 32.03
N SER A 129 -30.38 -6.85 32.86
CA SER A 129 -29.03 -6.25 32.85
C SER A 129 -28.21 -6.50 34.13
N GLY A 130 -28.77 -7.22 35.11
CA GLY A 130 -28.06 -7.63 36.33
C GLY A 130 -27.60 -6.48 37.22
N VAL A 131 -28.30 -5.34 37.20
CA VAL A 131 -27.98 -4.16 38.01
C VAL A 131 -28.56 -4.30 39.42
N ASP A 132 -27.81 -3.85 40.42
CA ASP A 132 -28.26 -3.80 41.81
C ASP A 132 -29.58 -3.03 41.96
N PRO A 133 -30.54 -3.52 42.76
CA PRO A 133 -31.82 -2.86 42.99
C PRO A 133 -31.70 -1.40 43.46
N ILE A 134 -30.79 -1.11 44.40
CA ILE A 134 -30.64 0.24 44.97
C ILE A 134 -29.92 1.15 43.98
N VAL A 135 -28.91 0.66 43.24
CA VAL A 135 -28.30 1.41 42.13
C VAL A 135 -29.36 1.77 41.08
N THR A 136 -30.33 0.89 40.82
CA THR A 136 -31.41 1.15 39.87
C THR A 136 -32.37 2.23 40.41
N GLU A 137 -32.84 2.11 41.67
CA GLU A 137 -33.77 3.07 42.29
C GLU A 137 -33.16 4.47 42.49
N LEU A 138 -31.86 4.57 42.73
CA LEU A 138 -31.16 5.85 42.90
C LEU A 138 -31.03 6.66 41.59
N ASN A 139 -31.05 6.00 40.42
CA ASN A 139 -30.62 6.60 39.16
C ASN A 139 -31.66 6.56 38.03
N VAL A 140 -32.68 5.70 38.14
CA VAL A 140 -33.65 5.47 37.08
C VAL A 140 -35.03 5.90 37.54
N ARG A 141 -35.72 6.69 36.71
CA ARG A 141 -37.12 7.12 36.92
C ARG A 141 -38.00 6.69 35.75
N SER A 142 -39.22 6.24 36.04
CA SER A 142 -40.24 6.05 35.01
C SER A 142 -40.94 7.38 34.73
N LEU A 143 -41.04 7.76 33.46
CA LEU A 143 -41.73 8.96 33.00
C LEU A 143 -42.95 8.57 32.16
N SER A 144 -44.04 9.31 32.34
CA SER A 144 -45.28 9.15 31.56
C SER A 144 -45.98 10.49 31.38
N GLY A 145 -46.89 10.59 30.41
CA GLY A 145 -47.68 11.81 30.20
C GLY A 145 -46.84 13.06 29.91
N SER A 146 -47.10 14.16 30.63
CA SER A 146 -46.42 15.45 30.41
C SER A 146 -44.97 15.48 30.89
N GLU A 147 -44.60 14.69 31.91
CA GLU A 147 -43.24 14.69 32.51
C GLU A 147 -42.17 14.36 31.46
N ILE A 148 -42.50 13.53 30.45
CA ILE A 148 -41.63 13.19 29.32
C ILE A 148 -41.12 14.45 28.60
N TYR A 149 -41.98 15.45 28.41
CA TYR A 149 -41.62 16.69 27.72
C TYR A 149 -40.84 17.65 28.62
N GLU A 150 -41.09 17.62 29.93
CA GLU A 150 -40.35 18.42 30.92
C GLU A 150 -38.89 17.97 30.97
N TYR A 151 -38.64 16.68 31.15
CA TYR A 151 -37.28 16.11 31.16
C TYR A 151 -36.59 16.15 29.80
N LEU A 152 -37.28 15.81 28.70
CA LEU A 152 -36.62 15.79 27.40
C LEU A 152 -36.37 17.19 26.84
N LEU A 153 -37.24 18.18 27.07
CA LEU A 153 -37.26 19.42 26.27
C LEU A 153 -36.95 20.70 27.05
N TYR A 154 -36.45 20.61 28.29
CA TYR A 154 -36.10 21.77 29.13
C TYR A 154 -35.16 22.76 28.43
N ALA A 155 -34.16 22.28 27.69
CA ALA A 155 -33.12 23.07 27.04
C ALA A 155 -33.55 23.76 25.73
N LEU A 156 -34.82 23.67 25.32
CA LEU A 156 -35.27 24.30 24.08
C LEU A 156 -35.43 25.83 24.24
N PRO A 157 -34.79 26.65 23.38
CA PRO A 157 -34.88 28.11 23.45
C PRO A 157 -36.30 28.60 23.12
N HIS A 158 -36.64 29.83 23.54
CA HIS A 158 -37.94 30.45 23.28
C HIS A 158 -38.40 30.39 21.80
N THR A 159 -37.47 30.38 20.84
CA THR A 159 -37.78 30.24 19.41
C THR A 159 -38.43 28.89 19.02
N ALA A 160 -38.28 27.86 19.86
CA ALA A 160 -38.96 26.57 19.74
C ALA A 160 -40.42 26.59 20.25
N ARG A 161 -40.87 27.71 20.82
CA ARG A 161 -42.25 27.96 21.26
C ARG A 161 -42.96 28.91 20.29
N ARG A 162 -44.29 28.92 20.36
CA ARG A 162 -45.21 29.84 19.70
C ARG A 162 -45.41 31.08 20.59
N ASN A 163 -46.03 32.13 20.06
CA ASN A 163 -46.31 33.37 20.82
C ASN A 163 -47.27 33.15 22.01
N ASP A 164 -48.04 32.05 21.98
CA ASP A 164 -48.92 31.57 23.04
C ASP A 164 -48.18 30.73 24.13
N GLY A 165 -46.85 30.63 24.05
CA GLY A 165 -46.00 29.86 24.97
C GLY A 165 -45.95 28.34 24.71
N ARG A 166 -46.87 27.81 23.87
CA ARG A 166 -46.93 26.39 23.51
C ARG A 166 -45.71 25.99 22.68
N LEU A 167 -45.23 24.77 22.87
CA LEU A 167 -44.18 24.20 22.04
C LEU A 167 -44.63 24.12 20.57
N ARG A 168 -43.72 24.39 19.61
CA ARG A 168 -44.02 24.25 18.18
C ARG A 168 -44.42 22.82 17.82
N ASP A 169 -45.41 22.70 16.95
CA ASP A 169 -46.06 21.44 16.62
C ASP A 169 -45.12 20.39 16.01
N SER A 170 -44.01 20.81 15.38
CA SER A 170 -42.98 19.90 14.86
C SER A 170 -42.20 19.13 15.94
N TYR A 171 -41.98 19.72 17.12
CA TYR A 171 -41.38 19.00 18.25
C TYR A 171 -42.41 18.09 18.93
N LEU A 172 -43.66 18.53 19.04
CA LEU A 172 -44.75 17.71 19.58
C LEU A 172 -44.96 16.47 18.70
N GLN A 173 -45.11 16.62 17.38
CA GLN A 173 -45.23 15.50 16.44
C GLN A 173 -44.03 14.56 16.49
N ARG A 174 -42.80 15.08 16.59
CA ARG A 174 -41.58 14.27 16.66
C ARG A 174 -41.56 13.35 17.89
N TYR A 175 -42.06 13.80 19.03
CA TYR A 175 -41.99 13.07 20.30
C TYR A 175 -43.33 12.46 20.77
N ALA A 176 -44.43 12.70 20.05
CA ALA A 176 -45.77 12.16 20.35
C ALA A 176 -45.88 10.62 20.38
N HIS A 177 -44.86 9.90 19.91
CA HIS A 177 -44.75 8.45 19.99
C HIS A 177 -44.36 7.94 21.39
N ILE A 178 -43.87 8.83 22.27
CA ILE A 178 -43.36 8.50 23.60
C ILE A 178 -44.49 8.69 24.62
N ASN A 179 -45.16 7.59 24.98
CA ASN A 179 -46.22 7.57 26.00
C ASN A 179 -45.70 7.14 27.39
N SER A 180 -44.63 6.34 27.39
CA SER A 180 -43.92 5.82 28.56
C SER A 180 -42.44 5.65 28.18
N ALA A 181 -41.57 5.92 29.15
CA ALA A 181 -40.13 5.80 29.02
C ALA A 181 -39.47 5.66 30.40
N TRP A 182 -38.23 5.18 30.45
CA TRP A 182 -37.36 5.44 31.59
C TRP A 182 -36.35 6.55 31.28
N TRP A 183 -35.99 7.30 32.33
CA TRP A 183 -34.97 8.32 32.36
C TRP A 183 -33.84 7.90 33.30
N ALA A 184 -32.60 7.99 32.84
CA ALA A 184 -31.42 7.82 33.67
C ALA A 184 -30.60 9.12 33.68
N SER A 185 -30.25 9.59 34.87
CA SER A 185 -29.31 10.71 35.09
C SER A 185 -28.27 10.33 36.14
N GLY A 186 -27.15 11.03 36.13
CA GLY A 186 -26.04 10.87 37.07
C GLY A 186 -25.68 12.17 37.78
N LEU A 187 -24.46 12.21 38.32
CA LEU A 187 -23.90 13.36 39.03
C LEU A 187 -23.00 14.22 38.12
N ASP A 188 -22.96 15.53 38.37
CA ASP A 188 -22.16 16.46 37.59
C ASP A 188 -20.74 16.64 38.16
N PRO A 189 -19.68 16.23 37.45
CA PRO A 189 -18.30 16.31 37.93
C PRO A 189 -17.76 17.75 38.03
N HIS A 190 -18.47 18.74 37.47
CA HIS A 190 -18.09 20.16 37.50
C HIS A 190 -18.95 21.00 38.46
N ASN A 191 -19.89 20.38 39.18
CA ASN A 191 -20.80 21.06 40.11
C ASN A 191 -20.94 20.24 41.41
N ASP A 192 -19.81 20.05 42.09
CA ASP A 192 -19.68 19.37 43.40
C ASP A 192 -20.37 17.99 43.52
N TRP A 193 -20.45 17.25 42.41
CA TRP A 193 -21.16 15.96 42.31
C TRP A 193 -22.65 16.05 42.68
N LEU A 194 -23.28 17.20 42.47
CA LEU A 194 -24.73 17.36 42.56
C LEU A 194 -25.42 16.64 41.38
N ALA A 195 -26.70 16.33 41.55
CA ALA A 195 -27.50 15.67 40.52
C ALA A 195 -27.57 16.51 39.23
N MET A 196 -27.40 15.86 38.08
CA MET A 196 -27.37 16.51 36.78
C MET A 196 -28.78 16.59 36.16
N ASP A 197 -29.16 17.75 35.63
CA ASP A 197 -30.43 17.90 34.87
C ASP A 197 -30.40 17.15 33.52
N TRP A 198 -29.20 16.95 32.96
CA TRP A 198 -29.02 16.18 31.74
C TRP A 198 -29.04 14.69 32.04
N GLY A 199 -29.70 13.93 31.17
CA GLY A 199 -29.75 12.48 31.23
C GLY A 199 -30.18 11.90 29.90
N ARG A 200 -30.49 10.60 29.91
CA ARG A 200 -30.96 9.87 28.73
C ARG A 200 -32.31 9.24 28.97
N MET A 201 -33.15 9.32 27.94
CA MET A 201 -34.44 8.68 27.92
C MET A 201 -34.44 7.47 26.98
N LYS A 202 -35.01 6.36 27.43
CA LYS A 202 -35.34 5.22 26.58
C LYS A 202 -36.87 5.07 26.48
N PRO A 203 -37.49 5.40 25.33
CA PRO A 203 -38.90 5.14 25.09
C PRO A 203 -39.21 3.64 25.09
N ASP A 204 -40.36 3.25 25.65
CA ASP A 204 -40.90 1.89 25.48
C ASP A 204 -41.22 1.60 24.01
N ASN A 205 -41.71 2.61 23.29
CA ASN A 205 -42.00 2.56 21.86
C ASN A 205 -41.07 3.53 21.13
N PRO A 206 -39.91 3.10 20.61
CA PRO A 206 -38.97 4.00 19.92
C PRO A 206 -39.39 4.28 18.47
N ARG A 207 -39.29 5.54 18.03
CA ARG A 207 -39.52 5.90 16.61
C ARG A 207 -38.45 5.33 15.67
N ALA A 208 -38.81 5.24 14.39
CA ALA A 208 -37.87 5.07 13.29
C ALA A 208 -36.86 6.24 13.20
N TYR A 209 -35.62 5.93 12.82
CA TYR A 209 -34.63 6.93 12.43
C TYR A 209 -35.00 7.49 11.04
N TRP A 210 -35.02 8.82 10.92
CA TRP A 210 -35.35 9.52 9.68
C TRP A 210 -34.10 9.75 8.84
N ASP A 211 -34.10 9.26 7.61
CA ASP A 211 -33.02 9.52 6.67
C ASP A 211 -33.14 10.94 6.08
N LYS A 212 -32.03 11.68 6.05
CA LYS A 212 -32.00 13.04 5.51
C LYS A 212 -31.77 13.07 4.00
N GLU A 213 -31.15 12.04 3.44
CA GLU A 213 -30.85 11.95 2.00
C GLU A 213 -32.07 11.42 1.24
N THR A 214 -32.69 10.34 1.72
CA THR A 214 -33.88 9.77 1.07
C THR A 214 -35.21 10.42 1.51
N GLN A 215 -35.20 11.20 2.60
CA GLN A 215 -36.41 11.77 3.23
C GLN A 215 -37.47 10.72 3.64
N GLU A 216 -37.03 9.53 4.03
CA GLU A 216 -37.91 8.43 4.47
C GLU A 216 -37.56 7.89 5.86
N PRO A 217 -38.52 7.28 6.58
CA PRO A 217 -38.24 6.52 7.80
C PRO A 217 -37.48 5.23 7.49
N THR A 218 -36.31 5.05 8.10
CA THR A 218 -35.54 3.80 8.02
C THR A 218 -36.09 2.74 8.98
N GLN A 219 -35.80 1.46 8.71
CA GLN A 219 -36.13 0.35 9.62
C GLN A 219 -35.34 0.35 10.94
N LYS A 220 -34.44 1.31 11.18
CA LYS A 220 -33.59 1.35 12.38
C LYS A 220 -34.25 2.19 13.48
N PRO A 221 -34.62 1.63 14.65
CA PRO A 221 -35.22 2.41 15.73
C PRO A 221 -34.20 3.31 16.42
N VAL A 222 -34.63 4.51 16.82
CA VAL A 222 -33.90 5.42 17.72
C VAL A 222 -34.13 4.96 19.15
N LYS A 223 -33.25 4.07 19.65
CA LYS A 223 -33.42 3.43 20.97
C LYS A 223 -33.37 4.41 22.15
N TYR A 224 -32.60 5.48 22.04
CA TYR A 224 -32.38 6.45 23.11
C TYR A 224 -32.51 7.87 22.56
N GLU A 225 -33.12 8.76 23.35
CA GLU A 225 -33.21 10.20 23.09
C GLU A 225 -32.49 10.95 24.22
N SER A 226 -31.90 12.09 23.89
CA SER A 226 -31.24 13.01 24.84
C SER A 226 -31.76 14.43 24.60
N PRO A 227 -31.69 15.34 25.59
CA PRO A 227 -32.26 16.67 25.46
C PRO A 227 -31.76 17.44 24.23
N PRO A 228 -32.63 17.85 23.29
CA PRO A 228 -32.21 18.42 22.03
C PRO A 228 -31.58 19.80 22.25
N LYS A 229 -30.51 20.08 21.49
CA LYS A 229 -29.66 21.28 21.61
C LYS A 229 -28.80 21.37 22.88
N THR A 230 -28.77 20.34 23.72
CA THR A 230 -27.68 20.18 24.70
C THR A 230 -26.47 19.49 24.07
N PRO A 231 -25.24 19.78 24.52
CA PRO A 231 -24.12 18.86 24.36
C PRO A 231 -24.46 17.50 25.00
N ASN A 232 -23.90 16.41 24.48
CA ASN A 232 -23.91 15.15 25.22
C ASN A 232 -23.07 15.31 26.50
N ARG A 233 -23.50 14.71 27.61
CA ARG A 233 -22.69 14.54 28.83
C ARG A 233 -22.31 13.07 28.99
N VAL A 234 -21.44 12.75 29.94
CA VAL A 234 -21.25 11.35 30.41
C VAL A 234 -22.03 11.14 31.70
N THR A 235 -22.40 9.89 31.99
CA THR A 235 -23.17 9.55 33.18
C THR A 235 -22.23 9.05 34.27
N TYR A 236 -22.43 9.57 35.49
CA TYR A 236 -21.82 9.08 36.73
C TYR A 236 -22.94 8.63 37.67
N LEU A 237 -23.21 7.32 37.74
CA LEU A 237 -24.32 6.81 38.55
C LEU A 237 -24.08 7.02 40.05
N ARG A 238 -25.15 7.36 40.79
CA ARG A 238 -25.22 7.42 42.26
C ARG A 238 -25.03 6.02 42.84
N VAL A 239 -24.22 5.90 43.90
CA VAL A 239 -23.73 4.60 44.41
C VAL A 239 -24.14 4.39 45.87
N PRO A 240 -24.72 3.24 46.24
CA PRO A 240 -25.05 2.92 47.63
C PRO A 240 -23.84 2.36 48.40
N LEU A 241 -23.91 2.43 49.73
CA LEU A 241 -22.77 2.14 50.62
C LEU A 241 -22.19 0.72 50.45
N HIS A 242 -23.00 -0.30 50.12
CA HIS A 242 -22.50 -1.66 49.92
C HIS A 242 -21.67 -1.81 48.63
N ILE A 243 -22.02 -1.08 47.57
CA ILE A 243 -21.24 -1.07 46.34
C ILE A 243 -19.90 -0.33 46.55
N TRP A 244 -19.90 0.80 47.27
CA TRP A 244 -18.63 1.47 47.65
C TRP A 244 -17.72 0.52 48.45
N LYS A 245 -18.27 -0.21 49.42
CA LYS A 245 -17.52 -1.25 50.16
C LYS A 245 -16.94 -2.33 49.24
N LEU A 246 -17.68 -2.80 48.23
CA LEU A 246 -17.16 -3.78 47.25
C LEU A 246 -16.02 -3.19 46.41
N VAL A 247 -16.12 -1.93 45.96
CA VAL A 247 -15.06 -1.24 45.20
C VAL A 247 -13.80 -1.07 46.07
N SER A 248 -13.96 -0.63 47.32
CA SER A 248 -12.87 -0.48 48.30
C SER A 248 -12.13 -1.81 48.52
N LEU A 249 -12.86 -2.91 48.74
CA LEU A 249 -12.30 -4.24 48.90
C LEU A 249 -11.61 -4.76 47.63
N ARG A 250 -12.18 -4.51 46.44
CA ARG A 250 -11.60 -4.97 45.16
C ARG A 250 -10.25 -4.32 44.85
N TYR A 251 -10.10 -3.02 45.14
CA TYR A 251 -8.89 -2.26 44.83
C TYR A 251 -7.96 -2.05 46.03
N ASN A 252 -8.33 -2.54 47.22
CA ASN A 252 -7.59 -2.39 48.47
C ASN A 252 -7.30 -0.91 48.80
N VAL A 253 -8.29 -0.03 48.59
CA VAL A 253 -8.23 1.40 48.91
C VAL A 253 -9.17 1.67 50.09
N PRO A 254 -8.71 2.29 51.19
CA PRO A 254 -9.56 2.53 52.37
C PRO A 254 -10.68 3.54 52.06
N MET A 255 -11.83 3.31 52.68
CA MET A 255 -12.96 4.26 52.67
C MET A 255 -12.74 5.38 53.70
N PRO A 256 -13.35 6.57 53.51
CA PRO A 256 -13.43 7.60 54.55
C PRO A 256 -14.11 7.07 55.82
N GLU A 257 -13.67 7.56 56.99
CA GLU A 257 -14.21 7.14 58.30
C GLU A 257 -15.67 7.55 58.50
N LEU A 258 -16.08 8.69 57.93
CA LEU A 258 -17.43 9.24 58.01
C LEU A 258 -18.01 9.37 56.60
N ILE A 259 -19.07 8.59 56.34
CA ILE A 259 -19.81 8.62 55.07
C ILE A 259 -21.27 8.89 55.37
N THR A 260 -21.81 9.96 54.80
CA THR A 260 -23.23 10.29 54.86
C THR A 260 -23.99 9.43 53.87
N VAL A 261 -25.00 8.70 54.36
CA VAL A 261 -25.94 7.96 53.52
C VAL A 261 -27.28 8.67 53.52
N THR A 262 -27.86 8.93 52.35
CA THR A 262 -29.16 9.60 52.23
C THR A 262 -30.31 8.64 52.59
N PRO A 263 -31.54 9.14 52.88
CA PRO A 263 -32.70 8.28 53.14
C PRO A 263 -33.02 7.32 51.98
N GLU A 264 -32.65 7.67 50.75
CA GLU A 264 -32.83 6.87 49.53
C GLU A 264 -31.71 5.82 49.34
N GLY A 265 -30.68 5.83 50.19
CA GLY A 265 -29.60 4.83 50.21
C GLY A 265 -28.32 5.22 49.46
N GLU A 266 -28.21 6.43 48.91
CA GLU A 266 -26.99 6.93 48.27
C GLU A 266 -25.90 7.18 49.31
N ALA A 267 -24.67 6.75 49.06
CA ALA A 267 -23.50 7.09 49.85
C ALA A 267 -22.76 8.29 49.23
N LEU A 268 -22.90 9.46 49.84
CA LEU A 268 -22.37 10.72 49.33
C LEU A 268 -20.83 10.72 49.33
N GLY A 269 -20.24 11.20 48.24
CA GLY A 269 -18.78 11.35 48.09
C GLY A 269 -18.06 10.20 47.37
N PHE A 270 -18.75 9.15 46.90
CA PHE A 270 -18.14 8.03 46.17
C PHE A 270 -17.24 8.50 45.02
N TRP A 271 -17.75 9.37 44.15
CA TRP A 271 -17.00 9.85 42.99
C TRP A 271 -15.88 10.83 43.34
N ALA A 272 -16.04 11.64 44.39
CA ALA A 272 -14.97 12.47 44.93
C ALA A 272 -13.82 11.61 45.48
N TRP A 273 -14.13 10.49 46.14
CA TRP A 273 -13.15 9.50 46.59
C TRP A 273 -12.48 8.76 45.41
N VAL A 274 -13.25 8.29 44.41
CA VAL A 274 -12.66 7.72 43.18
C VAL A 274 -11.71 8.72 42.52
N MET A 275 -12.09 10.00 42.44
CA MET A 275 -11.26 11.08 41.90
C MET A 275 -10.02 11.32 42.75
N ALA A 276 -10.08 11.22 44.09
CA ALA A 276 -8.90 11.37 44.96
C ALA A 276 -7.89 10.22 44.84
N HIS A 277 -8.33 9.04 44.37
CA HIS A 277 -7.53 7.80 44.32
C HIS A 277 -7.23 7.34 42.87
N PRO A 278 -6.17 7.87 42.21
CA PRO A 278 -5.75 7.48 40.84
C PRO A 278 -5.33 6.02 40.67
N GLU A 279 -5.05 5.31 41.76
CA GLU A 279 -4.83 3.87 41.79
C GLU A 279 -6.09 3.06 41.41
N ILE A 280 -7.29 3.64 41.54
CA ILE A 280 -8.55 3.00 41.17
C ILE A 280 -8.75 3.09 39.65
N PRO A 281 -8.77 1.95 38.92
CA PRO A 281 -8.96 1.95 37.48
C PRO A 281 -10.42 2.23 37.10
N VAL A 282 -10.61 2.89 35.96
CA VAL A 282 -11.92 3.32 35.45
C VAL A 282 -12.26 2.61 34.14
N ILE A 283 -13.46 2.03 34.04
CA ILE A 283 -13.94 1.38 32.82
C ILE A 283 -14.87 2.32 32.05
N LEU A 284 -14.61 2.56 30.77
CA LEU A 284 -15.51 3.31 29.88
C LEU A 284 -16.38 2.35 29.07
N THR A 285 -17.70 2.50 29.14
CA THR A 285 -18.66 1.63 28.46
C THR A 285 -19.75 2.41 27.71
N GLU A 286 -20.48 1.75 26.80
CA GLU A 286 -21.56 2.37 26.02
C GLU A 286 -22.93 2.12 26.66
N GLY A 287 -23.43 3.11 27.41
CA GLY A 287 -24.75 3.11 28.01
C GLY A 287 -24.83 2.71 29.48
N GLU A 288 -25.85 3.23 30.14
CA GLU A 288 -25.97 3.38 31.59
C GLU A 288 -26.20 2.04 32.31
N LYS A 289 -26.91 1.10 31.68
CA LYS A 289 -27.11 -0.25 32.23
C LYS A 289 -25.81 -1.03 32.39
N LYS A 290 -24.85 -0.81 31.51
CA LYS A 290 -23.53 -1.48 31.53
C LYS A 290 -22.64 -0.93 32.63
N GLU A 291 -22.73 0.38 32.87
CA GLU A 291 -22.13 1.02 34.04
C GLU A 291 -22.72 0.45 35.33
N GLY A 292 -24.05 0.44 35.47
CA GLY A 292 -24.74 -0.12 36.64
C GLY A 292 -24.37 -1.59 36.89
N CYS A 293 -24.26 -2.40 35.83
CA CYS A 293 -23.86 -3.80 35.93
C CYS A 293 -22.40 -3.96 36.44
N LEU A 294 -21.48 -3.16 35.91
CA LEU A 294 -20.07 -3.17 36.35
C LEU A 294 -19.91 -2.65 37.79
N LEU A 295 -20.61 -1.58 38.16
CA LEU A 295 -20.67 -1.08 39.54
C LEU A 295 -21.23 -2.14 40.49
N THR A 296 -22.26 -2.89 40.09
CA THR A 296 -22.83 -3.99 40.87
C THR A 296 -21.82 -5.10 41.16
N LEU A 297 -20.87 -5.32 40.24
CA LEU A 297 -19.73 -6.23 40.43
C LEU A 297 -18.53 -5.57 41.15
N GLY A 298 -18.65 -4.34 41.63
CA GLY A 298 -17.58 -3.61 42.32
C GLY A 298 -16.50 -3.04 41.39
N TYR A 299 -16.78 -2.85 40.11
CA TYR A 299 -15.90 -2.15 39.17
C TYR A 299 -16.34 -0.71 38.98
N VAL A 300 -15.42 0.25 39.09
CA VAL A 300 -15.69 1.64 38.73
C VAL A 300 -15.84 1.75 37.22
N ALA A 301 -17.01 2.15 36.76
CA ALA A 301 -17.34 2.33 35.35
C ALA A 301 -18.04 3.67 35.13
N ILE A 302 -17.95 4.23 33.92
CA ILE A 302 -18.61 5.47 33.50
C ILE A 302 -19.30 5.19 32.16
N ALA A 303 -20.59 5.51 32.03
CA ALA A 303 -21.31 5.35 30.77
C ALA A 303 -21.11 6.55 29.83
N LEU A 304 -20.74 6.22 28.60
CA LEU A 304 -20.78 7.13 27.47
C LEU A 304 -22.13 6.97 26.74
N PRO A 305 -22.80 8.05 26.30
CA PRO A 305 -24.06 7.96 25.55
C PRO A 305 -23.92 7.30 24.16
N GLY A 306 -22.68 7.03 23.73
CA GLY A 306 -22.33 6.30 22.52
C GLY A 306 -20.82 6.20 22.36
N ILE A 307 -20.30 5.21 21.62
CA ILE A 307 -18.85 4.96 21.45
C ILE A 307 -18.01 6.20 21.06
N TRP A 308 -18.61 7.18 20.38
CA TRP A 308 -17.92 8.40 19.92
C TRP A 308 -17.80 9.48 21.00
N ASN A 309 -18.55 9.40 22.10
CA ASN A 309 -18.69 10.47 23.09
C ASN A 309 -17.66 10.44 24.23
N GLY A 310 -16.60 9.63 24.12
CA GLY A 310 -15.46 9.71 25.06
C GLY A 310 -14.55 10.93 24.82
N ARG A 311 -14.85 11.75 23.80
CA ARG A 311 -14.04 12.89 23.35
C ARG A 311 -14.89 13.88 22.56
N VAL A 312 -14.38 15.10 22.38
CA VAL A 312 -15.03 16.20 21.67
C VAL A 312 -14.02 16.82 20.69
N GLY A 313 -14.50 17.39 19.58
CA GLY A 313 -13.67 18.05 18.57
C GLY A 313 -13.86 17.48 17.16
N LYS A 314 -12.98 17.86 16.23
CA LYS A 314 -12.93 17.34 14.86
C LYS A 314 -11.49 16.95 14.52
N GLU A 315 -11.35 15.82 13.84
CA GLU A 315 -10.08 15.33 13.26
C GLU A 315 -8.91 15.37 14.26
N ASP A 316 -7.89 16.18 14.01
CA ASP A 316 -6.67 16.27 14.81
C ASP A 316 -6.80 17.21 16.03
N LEU A 317 -7.91 17.93 16.13
CA LEU A 317 -8.27 18.80 17.26
C LEU A 317 -9.28 18.12 18.22
N GLU A 318 -9.25 16.78 18.30
CA GLU A 318 -10.00 16.04 19.31
C GLU A 318 -9.31 16.09 20.68
N TYR A 319 -10.08 16.36 21.74
CA TYR A 319 -9.64 16.34 23.13
C TYR A 319 -10.60 15.49 23.98
N LEU A 320 -10.15 15.04 25.15
CA LEU A 320 -10.94 14.21 26.07
C LEU A 320 -12.25 14.91 26.45
N HIS A 321 -13.35 14.15 26.59
CA HIS A 321 -14.65 14.74 26.93
C HIS A 321 -14.55 15.56 28.22
N PRO A 322 -15.08 16.81 28.30
CA PRO A 322 -14.91 17.67 29.47
C PRO A 322 -15.28 17.00 30.81
N ASP A 323 -16.36 16.22 30.83
CA ASP A 323 -16.80 15.48 32.02
C ASP A 323 -15.85 14.35 32.47
N LEU A 324 -14.97 13.86 31.58
CA LEU A 324 -13.97 12.83 31.90
C LEU A 324 -12.64 13.43 32.37
N VAL A 325 -12.39 14.72 32.13
CA VAL A 325 -11.15 15.40 32.49
C VAL A 325 -10.85 15.32 34.00
N PRO A 326 -11.81 15.51 34.93
CA PRO A 326 -11.55 15.36 36.37
C PRO A 326 -11.04 13.97 36.78
N MET A 327 -11.40 12.92 36.04
CA MET A 327 -10.91 11.55 36.27
C MET A 327 -9.56 11.27 35.59
N ALA A 328 -9.13 12.08 34.64
CA ALA A 328 -7.96 11.82 33.77
C ALA A 328 -6.63 12.23 34.42
N GLN A 329 -6.39 11.77 35.64
CA GLN A 329 -5.17 12.05 36.39
C GLN A 329 -3.99 11.21 35.89
N LYS A 330 -2.81 11.82 35.84
CA LYS A 330 -1.55 11.19 35.39
C LYS A 330 -1.32 9.86 36.11
N GLY A 331 -1.11 8.79 35.33
CA GLY A 331 -0.90 7.43 35.82
C GLY A 331 -2.18 6.58 36.03
N ARG A 332 -3.39 7.17 36.06
CA ARG A 332 -4.63 6.38 36.21
C ARG A 332 -4.81 5.42 35.03
N LYS A 333 -5.27 4.19 35.31
CA LYS A 333 -5.61 3.18 34.29
C LYS A 333 -7.07 3.30 33.84
N PHE A 334 -7.27 3.54 32.55
CA PHE A 334 -8.57 3.42 31.87
C PHE A 334 -8.66 2.11 31.09
N THR A 335 -9.84 1.48 31.11
CA THR A 335 -10.17 0.31 30.30
C THR A 335 -11.37 0.64 29.42
N ILE A 336 -11.22 0.61 28.09
CA ILE A 336 -12.36 0.77 27.17
C ILE A 336 -13.01 -0.60 26.96
N LEU A 337 -14.33 -0.69 27.18
CA LEU A 337 -15.14 -1.91 27.03
C LEU A 337 -16.45 -1.58 26.29
N PHE A 338 -16.44 -1.81 24.97
CA PHE A 338 -17.58 -1.61 24.08
C PHE A 338 -18.17 -2.94 23.60
N ASP A 339 -19.40 -2.86 23.08
CA ASP A 339 -20.22 -4.01 22.68
C ASP A 339 -19.53 -4.99 21.71
N TYR A 340 -19.83 -6.27 21.89
CA TYR A 340 -19.52 -7.29 20.90
C TYR A 340 -20.31 -7.03 19.61
N GLU A 341 -19.64 -7.20 18.47
CA GLU A 341 -20.22 -6.89 17.16
C GLU A 341 -19.65 -7.82 16.10
N THR A 342 -20.46 -8.18 15.10
CA THR A 342 -20.09 -9.06 13.99
C THR A 342 -20.08 -8.32 12.65
N LYS A 343 -20.86 -7.24 12.50
CA LYS A 343 -21.01 -6.48 11.25
C LYS A 343 -19.74 -5.67 10.93
N PRO A 344 -19.10 -5.84 9.75
CA PRO A 344 -17.82 -5.20 9.44
C PRO A 344 -17.80 -3.67 9.56
N LYS A 345 -18.83 -2.98 9.05
CA LYS A 345 -18.94 -1.51 9.14
C LYS A 345 -18.97 -1.02 10.60
N THR A 346 -19.72 -1.71 11.46
CA THR A 346 -19.83 -1.35 12.87
C THR A 346 -18.56 -1.73 13.66
N LYS A 347 -17.94 -2.88 13.37
CA LYS A 347 -16.60 -3.23 13.89
C LYS A 347 -15.56 -2.14 13.60
N GLN A 348 -15.55 -1.62 12.37
CA GLN A 348 -14.64 -0.54 11.97
C GLN A 348 -14.95 0.78 12.70
N GLN A 349 -16.23 1.10 12.93
CA GLN A 349 -16.61 2.26 13.73
C GLN A 349 -16.18 2.14 15.20
N ILE A 350 -16.40 0.99 15.83
CA ILE A 350 -15.93 0.67 17.20
C ILE A 350 -14.40 0.81 17.26
N PHE A 351 -13.67 0.20 16.34
CA PHE A 351 -12.21 0.29 16.28
C PHE A 351 -11.68 1.72 16.20
N GLN A 352 -12.25 2.54 15.32
CA GLN A 352 -11.86 3.94 15.16
C GLN A 352 -12.21 4.77 16.41
N ALA A 353 -13.40 4.55 16.99
CA ALA A 353 -13.82 5.22 18.22
C ALA A 353 -12.90 4.88 19.40
N THR A 354 -12.66 3.59 19.66
CA THR A 354 -11.74 3.10 20.70
C THR A 354 -10.34 3.68 20.52
N ARG A 355 -9.76 3.63 19.31
CA ARG A 355 -8.39 4.12 19.08
C ARG A 355 -8.27 5.62 19.35
N ARG A 356 -9.24 6.43 18.91
CA ARG A 356 -9.21 7.88 19.07
C ARG A 356 -9.48 8.30 20.52
N THR A 357 -10.45 7.68 21.20
CA THR A 357 -10.69 7.88 22.64
C THR A 357 -9.47 7.49 23.48
N ALA A 358 -8.83 6.35 23.18
CA ALA A 358 -7.60 5.95 23.87
C ALA A 358 -6.44 6.94 23.65
N SER A 359 -6.32 7.52 22.44
CA SER A 359 -5.28 8.51 22.13
C SER A 359 -5.39 9.76 23.03
N VAL A 360 -6.59 10.33 23.17
CA VAL A 360 -6.78 11.52 24.01
C VAL A 360 -6.66 11.24 25.50
N ILE A 361 -6.97 10.02 25.96
CA ILE A 361 -6.69 9.56 27.34
C ILE A 361 -5.18 9.51 27.59
N ILE A 362 -4.41 8.92 26.67
CA ILE A 362 -2.95 8.80 26.80
C ILE A 362 -2.27 10.18 26.78
N GLN A 363 -2.81 11.14 26.03
CA GLN A 363 -2.34 12.54 26.03
C GLN A 363 -2.49 13.23 27.40
N GLN A 364 -3.45 12.83 28.24
CA GLN A 364 -3.56 13.29 29.64
C GLN A 364 -2.56 12.58 30.59
N GLY A 365 -1.62 11.79 30.08
CA GLY A 365 -0.67 11.03 30.89
C GLY A 365 -1.28 9.83 31.61
N CYS A 366 -2.47 9.38 31.20
CA CYS A 366 -3.12 8.17 31.70
C CYS A 366 -2.67 6.91 30.95
N HIS A 367 -2.85 5.74 31.56
CA HIS A 367 -2.71 4.46 30.86
C HIS A 367 -4.06 4.02 30.28
N CYS A 368 -4.08 3.46 29.06
CA CYS A 368 -5.31 2.99 28.42
C CYS A 368 -5.15 1.58 27.82
N VAL A 369 -6.10 0.70 28.13
CA VAL A 369 -6.21 -0.67 27.59
C VAL A 369 -7.63 -0.94 27.07
N VAL A 370 -7.81 -2.01 26.30
CA VAL A 370 -9.09 -2.40 25.69
C VAL A 370 -9.45 -3.82 26.10
N ALA A 371 -10.54 -3.96 26.87
CA ALA A 371 -11.14 -5.26 27.17
C ALA A 371 -12.10 -5.64 26.04
N LEU A 372 -12.13 -6.93 25.67
CA LEU A 372 -12.98 -7.44 24.58
C LEU A 372 -13.95 -8.48 25.10
N LEU A 373 -15.26 -8.24 24.89
CA LEU A 373 -16.29 -9.24 25.12
C LEU A 373 -16.06 -10.45 24.19
N PRO A 374 -16.15 -11.69 24.71
CA PRO A 374 -15.96 -12.90 23.89
C PRO A 374 -17.15 -13.18 22.96
N GLY A 375 -18.33 -12.64 23.28
CA GLY A 375 -19.59 -12.99 22.64
C GLY A 375 -20.11 -14.38 23.03
N PRO A 376 -21.27 -14.81 22.49
CA PRO A 376 -22.09 -14.13 21.48
C PRO A 376 -22.93 -12.96 22.01
N GLU A 377 -23.08 -12.82 23.33
CA GLU A 377 -23.82 -11.74 23.99
C GLU A 377 -23.26 -10.37 23.62
N LYS A 378 -24.13 -9.36 23.47
CA LYS A 378 -23.73 -8.08 22.88
C LYS A 378 -23.16 -7.11 23.91
N GLY A 379 -23.90 -6.85 24.99
CA GLY A 379 -23.45 -6.01 26.10
C GLY A 379 -22.71 -6.80 27.18
N ILE A 380 -21.94 -6.08 28.00
CA ILE A 380 -21.38 -6.64 29.25
C ILE A 380 -22.49 -7.02 30.22
N ASP A 381 -23.60 -6.27 30.22
CA ASP A 381 -24.78 -6.55 31.02
C ASP A 381 -25.49 -7.85 30.59
N ASP A 382 -25.69 -8.03 29.28
CA ASP A 382 -26.21 -9.29 28.72
C ASP A 382 -25.31 -10.49 29.12
N TRP A 383 -23.98 -10.32 29.01
CA TRP A 383 -22.99 -11.38 29.27
C TRP A 383 -22.91 -11.76 30.76
N VAL A 384 -22.97 -10.78 31.66
CA VAL A 384 -23.01 -11.00 33.11
C VAL A 384 -24.26 -11.79 33.52
N VAL A 385 -25.43 -11.43 32.98
CA VAL A 385 -26.68 -12.16 33.24
C VAL A 385 -26.62 -13.60 32.72
N ALA A 386 -26.08 -13.82 31.51
CA ALA A 386 -25.89 -15.16 30.95
C ALA A 386 -24.93 -16.04 31.78
N LEU A 387 -23.90 -15.47 32.40
CA LEU A 387 -22.94 -16.18 33.25
C LEU A 387 -23.42 -16.43 34.69
N GLY A 388 -24.35 -15.61 35.19
CA GLY A 388 -24.86 -15.67 36.56
C GLY A 388 -23.74 -15.72 37.61
N LYS A 389 -23.72 -16.76 38.45
CA LYS A 389 -22.73 -16.92 39.55
C LYS A 389 -21.26 -16.99 39.09
N LYS A 390 -20.97 -17.16 37.79
CA LYS A 390 -19.60 -17.17 37.25
C LYS A 390 -19.13 -15.79 36.77
N ALA A 391 -20.02 -14.78 36.74
CA ALA A 391 -19.76 -13.48 36.14
C ALA A 391 -18.52 -12.78 36.71
N ASP A 392 -18.42 -12.62 38.04
CA ASP A 392 -17.31 -11.93 38.70
C ASP A 392 -15.92 -12.44 38.25
N LYS A 393 -15.71 -13.76 38.30
CA LYS A 393 -14.43 -14.37 37.88
C LYS A 393 -14.18 -14.21 36.37
N ALA A 394 -15.21 -14.33 35.55
CA ALA A 394 -15.08 -14.19 34.09
C ALA A 394 -14.77 -12.74 33.67
N VAL A 395 -15.46 -11.76 34.27
CA VAL A 395 -15.22 -10.33 34.07
C VAL A 395 -13.84 -9.93 34.58
N SER A 396 -13.43 -10.45 35.76
CA SER A 396 -12.06 -10.29 36.29
C SER A 396 -11.00 -10.78 35.32
N THR A 397 -11.22 -11.96 34.72
CA THR A 397 -10.29 -12.55 33.74
C THR A 397 -10.23 -11.72 32.46
N MET A 398 -11.39 -11.31 31.90
CA MET A 398 -11.47 -10.46 30.70
C MET A 398 -10.79 -9.09 30.87
N ILE A 399 -10.84 -8.51 32.07
CA ILE A 399 -10.19 -7.22 32.39
C ILE A 399 -8.69 -7.39 32.65
N ALA A 400 -8.26 -8.55 33.17
CA ALA A 400 -6.84 -8.91 33.27
C ALA A 400 -6.22 -9.13 31.87
N ASP A 401 -6.95 -9.82 30.98
CA ASP A 401 -6.58 -10.08 29.57
C ASP A 401 -6.79 -8.85 28.64
N ALA A 402 -6.99 -7.65 29.21
CA ALA A 402 -7.22 -6.43 28.44
C ALA A 402 -5.99 -6.05 27.62
N LEU A 403 -6.19 -5.83 26.32
CA LEU A 403 -5.13 -5.58 25.35
C LEU A 403 -4.59 -4.15 25.49
N THR A 404 -3.29 -3.96 25.31
CA THR A 404 -2.74 -2.63 25.03
C THR A 404 -3.31 -2.09 23.72
N ILE A 405 -3.29 -0.76 23.54
CA ILE A 405 -3.76 -0.13 22.30
C ILE A 405 -3.03 -0.68 21.06
N LYS A 406 -1.75 -1.04 21.21
CA LYS A 406 -0.93 -1.63 20.14
C LYS A 406 -1.40 -3.05 19.78
N GLU A 407 -1.64 -3.90 20.76
CA GLU A 407 -2.16 -5.27 20.54
C GLU A 407 -3.58 -5.25 19.99
N TYR A 408 -4.43 -4.34 20.47
CA TYR A 408 -5.78 -4.16 19.92
C TYR A 408 -5.75 -3.73 18.44
N GLN A 409 -4.86 -2.80 18.07
CA GLN A 409 -4.61 -2.44 16.67
C GLN A 409 -4.15 -3.65 15.86
N GLN A 410 -3.11 -4.35 16.31
CA GLN A 410 -2.60 -5.55 15.64
C GLN A 410 -3.69 -6.59 15.45
N ARG A 411 -4.47 -6.91 16.50
CA ARG A 411 -5.56 -7.90 16.46
C ARG A 411 -6.72 -7.48 15.55
N PHE A 412 -7.04 -6.19 15.45
CA PHE A 412 -8.05 -5.71 14.49
C PHE A 412 -7.59 -5.91 13.04
N PHE A 413 -6.31 -5.62 12.77
CA PHE A 413 -5.73 -5.81 11.43
C PHE A 413 -5.53 -7.29 11.08
N ILE A 414 -5.05 -8.12 12.00
CA ILE A 414 -4.91 -9.58 11.84
C ILE A 414 -6.23 -10.25 11.43
N ASN A 415 -7.38 -9.76 11.94
CA ASN A 415 -8.70 -10.32 11.63
C ASN A 415 -9.23 -9.99 10.21
N ARG A 416 -8.39 -9.52 9.28
CA ARG A 416 -8.80 -9.31 7.88
C ARG A 416 -8.94 -10.65 7.14
N ALA A 417 -9.92 -10.68 6.24
CA ALA A 417 -10.14 -11.79 5.34
C ALA A 417 -8.93 -12.07 4.44
N ARG A 418 -8.27 -13.22 4.64
CA ARG A 418 -7.45 -13.86 3.60
C ARG A 418 -8.28 -14.90 2.85
N GLY A 419 -8.00 -15.05 1.56
CA GLY A 419 -8.67 -15.98 0.65
C GLY A 419 -10.13 -15.62 0.31
N LEU A 420 -10.79 -16.53 -0.42
CA LEU A 420 -12.17 -16.39 -0.92
C LEU A 420 -13.21 -16.21 0.20
N ARG A 421 -14.09 -15.21 0.04
CA ARG A 421 -15.27 -14.98 0.91
C ARG A 421 -16.53 -14.58 0.15
N LYS A 422 -16.41 -13.84 -0.95
CA LYS A 422 -17.53 -13.49 -1.84
C LYS A 422 -18.00 -14.72 -2.61
N PHE A 423 -17.06 -15.53 -3.09
CA PHE A 423 -17.35 -16.76 -3.80
C PHE A 423 -17.35 -17.95 -2.83
N LYS A 424 -18.52 -18.59 -2.68
CA LYS A 424 -18.63 -19.82 -1.89
C LYS A 424 -18.00 -20.99 -2.66
N PRO A 425 -17.25 -21.88 -1.99
CA PRO A 425 -16.80 -23.13 -2.59
C PRO A 425 -17.97 -23.96 -3.13
N ASN A 426 -17.86 -24.42 -4.38
CA ASN A 426 -18.74 -25.41 -4.99
C ASN A 426 -18.36 -26.82 -4.53
N VAL A 427 -17.06 -27.06 -4.36
CA VAL A 427 -16.48 -28.30 -3.84
C VAL A 427 -15.54 -27.96 -2.68
N ILE A 428 -15.70 -28.66 -1.56
CA ILE A 428 -14.77 -28.62 -0.44
C ILE A 428 -14.18 -30.02 -0.27
N VAL A 429 -12.86 -30.11 -0.26
CA VAL A 429 -12.11 -31.34 0.02
C VAL A 429 -11.11 -31.09 1.14
N ASN A 430 -10.66 -32.15 1.79
CA ASN A 430 -9.56 -32.10 2.76
C ASN A 430 -8.64 -33.29 2.48
N THR A 431 -7.72 -33.12 1.53
CA THR A 431 -6.77 -34.15 1.11
C THR A 431 -5.40 -33.54 0.83
N ARG A 432 -4.33 -34.28 1.15
CA ARG A 432 -2.96 -33.86 0.85
C ARG A 432 -2.72 -33.71 -0.65
N TYR A 433 -3.30 -34.57 -1.48
CA TYR A 433 -3.08 -34.56 -2.94
C TYR A 433 -4.41 -34.48 -3.69
N LEU A 434 -4.68 -33.33 -4.31
CA LEU A 434 -5.98 -33.08 -4.95
C LEU A 434 -6.34 -34.08 -6.06
N SER A 435 -5.36 -34.52 -6.86
CA SER A 435 -5.55 -35.50 -7.94
C SER A 435 -6.04 -36.88 -7.47
N THR A 436 -6.00 -37.17 -6.17
CA THR A 436 -6.60 -38.40 -5.62
C THR A 436 -8.13 -38.36 -5.60
N VAL A 437 -8.71 -37.17 -5.39
CA VAL A 437 -10.16 -36.95 -5.19
C VAL A 437 -10.80 -36.23 -6.37
N ILE A 438 -10.15 -35.20 -6.92
CA ILE A 438 -10.65 -34.43 -8.06
C ILE A 438 -10.21 -35.13 -9.36
N ARG A 439 -11.14 -35.86 -9.99
CA ARG A 439 -10.91 -36.63 -11.22
C ARG A 439 -11.30 -35.90 -12.50
N SER A 440 -12.11 -34.85 -12.41
CA SER A 440 -12.50 -34.03 -13.56
C SER A 440 -12.77 -32.59 -13.11
N LEU A 441 -12.71 -31.66 -14.06
CA LEU A 441 -13.15 -30.27 -13.91
C LEU A 441 -14.40 -30.04 -14.79
N PRO A 442 -15.14 -28.93 -14.56
CA PRO A 442 -16.17 -28.47 -15.49
C PRO A 442 -15.66 -28.40 -16.94
N GLN A 443 -16.51 -28.70 -17.91
CA GLN A 443 -16.16 -28.66 -19.34
C GLN A 443 -15.99 -27.24 -19.89
N SER A 444 -16.53 -26.23 -19.19
CA SER A 444 -16.41 -24.83 -19.58
C SER A 444 -16.56 -23.89 -18.37
N GLY A 445 -16.22 -22.62 -18.59
CA GLY A 445 -16.32 -21.53 -17.62
C GLY A 445 -15.01 -21.27 -16.87
N LEU A 446 -15.08 -20.46 -15.82
CA LEU A 446 -13.94 -20.16 -14.94
C LEU A 446 -13.93 -21.07 -13.70
N VAL A 447 -12.79 -21.73 -13.44
CA VAL A 447 -12.53 -22.58 -12.27
C VAL A 447 -11.47 -21.96 -11.38
N GLY A 448 -11.75 -21.82 -10.08
CA GLY A 448 -10.78 -21.43 -9.06
C GLY A 448 -10.34 -22.61 -8.21
N LEU A 449 -9.05 -22.96 -8.26
CA LEU A 449 -8.42 -24.01 -7.44
C LEU A 449 -7.67 -23.39 -6.25
N ALA A 450 -8.35 -23.28 -5.12
CA ALA A 450 -7.78 -22.77 -3.87
C ALA A 450 -7.26 -23.94 -3.01
N SER A 451 -5.93 -24.14 -2.96
CA SER A 451 -5.35 -25.25 -2.18
C SER A 451 -3.90 -25.00 -1.79
N ASP A 452 -3.53 -25.39 -0.57
CA ASP A 452 -2.21 -25.13 0.05
C ASP A 452 -0.98 -25.55 -0.79
N MET A 453 0.21 -25.17 -0.34
CA MET A 453 1.48 -25.49 -0.99
C MET A 453 1.78 -26.99 -0.91
N GLY A 454 2.33 -27.55 -1.99
CA GLY A 454 2.69 -28.97 -2.08
C GLY A 454 1.52 -29.95 -2.32
N THR A 455 0.29 -29.46 -2.50
CA THR A 455 -0.92 -30.32 -2.59
C THR A 455 -1.23 -30.91 -3.97
N GLY A 456 -0.32 -30.77 -4.94
CA GLY A 456 -0.47 -31.33 -6.28
C GLY A 456 -1.48 -30.60 -7.19
N LYS A 457 -1.74 -29.30 -6.99
CA LYS A 457 -2.59 -28.47 -7.89
C LYS A 457 -2.23 -28.67 -9.37
N THR A 458 -0.94 -28.52 -9.69
CA THR A 458 -0.35 -28.72 -11.02
C THR A 458 -0.56 -30.13 -11.58
N GLU A 459 -0.64 -31.15 -10.71
CA GLU A 459 -0.78 -32.55 -11.12
C GLU A 459 -2.18 -32.87 -11.66
N ILE A 460 -3.21 -32.15 -11.18
CA ILE A 460 -4.57 -32.23 -11.75
C ILE A 460 -4.55 -31.80 -13.22
N LEU A 461 -3.84 -30.72 -13.54
CA LEU A 461 -3.75 -30.17 -14.89
C LEU A 461 -2.90 -31.05 -15.80
N ALA A 462 -1.80 -31.63 -15.29
CA ALA A 462 -1.02 -32.64 -16.01
C ALA A 462 -1.84 -33.90 -16.33
N MET A 463 -2.69 -34.36 -15.39
CA MET A 463 -3.62 -35.47 -15.59
C MET A 463 -4.66 -35.14 -16.67
N ILE A 464 -5.34 -33.98 -16.55
CA ILE A 464 -6.37 -33.55 -17.52
C ILE A 464 -5.78 -33.39 -18.93
N ARG A 465 -4.59 -32.80 -19.06
CA ARG A 465 -3.90 -32.65 -20.34
C ARG A 465 -3.52 -33.99 -20.97
N ARG A 466 -3.09 -34.96 -20.15
CA ARG A 466 -2.78 -36.33 -20.59
C ARG A 466 -4.02 -37.12 -21.02
N GLU A 467 -5.15 -36.92 -20.34
CA GLU A 467 -6.45 -37.53 -20.68
C GLU A 467 -7.11 -36.87 -21.90
N ASN A 468 -6.72 -35.63 -22.23
CA ASN A 468 -7.28 -34.84 -23.33
C ASN A 468 -6.15 -34.31 -24.25
N PRO A 469 -5.41 -35.20 -24.95
CA PRO A 469 -4.31 -34.80 -25.82
C PRO A 469 -4.78 -33.96 -27.01
N ASP A 470 -6.06 -34.08 -27.38
CA ASP A 470 -6.67 -33.43 -28.54
C ASP A 470 -7.29 -32.06 -28.30
N LEU A 471 -7.29 -31.55 -27.08
CA LEU A 471 -7.71 -30.18 -26.79
C LEU A 471 -6.56 -29.19 -27.01
N SER A 472 -6.87 -27.96 -27.43
CA SER A 472 -5.90 -26.87 -27.47
C SER A 472 -5.68 -26.29 -26.07
N PHE A 473 -4.40 -26.12 -25.68
CA PHE A 473 -4.02 -25.82 -24.30
C PHE A 473 -3.05 -24.65 -24.23
N LEU A 474 -3.39 -23.61 -23.47
CA LEU A 474 -2.49 -22.50 -23.17
C LEU A 474 -2.13 -22.50 -21.68
N ASN A 475 -0.85 -22.75 -21.39
CA ASN A 475 -0.27 -22.53 -20.07
C ASN A 475 0.33 -21.12 -20.04
N ASN A 476 -0.19 -20.26 -19.16
CA ASN A 476 0.23 -18.86 -19.11
C ASN A 476 0.74 -18.50 -17.72
N GLY A 477 2.06 -18.32 -17.62
CA GLY A 477 2.77 -18.07 -16.37
C GLY A 477 3.40 -16.68 -16.31
N HIS A 478 3.96 -16.32 -15.15
CA HIS A 478 4.57 -15.01 -14.91
C HIS A 478 6.11 -15.03 -14.76
N ARG A 479 6.76 -16.20 -14.89
CA ARG A 479 8.23 -16.34 -14.91
C ARG A 479 8.66 -17.42 -15.90
N VAL A 480 9.70 -17.16 -16.69
CA VAL A 480 10.22 -18.09 -17.71
C VAL A 480 10.71 -19.42 -17.10
N THR A 481 11.41 -19.37 -15.97
CA THR A 481 11.97 -20.57 -15.31
C THR A 481 10.90 -21.48 -14.70
N LEU A 482 9.91 -20.91 -13.99
CA LEU A 482 8.71 -21.62 -13.53
C LEU A 482 8.00 -22.28 -14.72
N LEU A 483 7.76 -21.48 -15.77
CA LEU A 483 7.02 -21.90 -16.95
C LEU A 483 7.71 -23.06 -17.68
N LYS A 484 9.04 -23.08 -17.76
CA LYS A 484 9.82 -24.17 -18.37
C LYS A 484 9.71 -25.48 -17.56
N ASN A 485 9.87 -25.42 -16.24
CA ASN A 485 9.69 -26.61 -15.39
C ASN A 485 8.23 -27.14 -15.46
N LEU A 486 7.27 -26.23 -15.68
CA LEU A 486 5.87 -26.56 -15.84
C LEU A 486 5.54 -27.10 -17.24
N SER A 487 6.18 -26.60 -18.30
CA SER A 487 5.94 -27.01 -19.68
C SER A 487 6.29 -28.47 -19.93
N ASP A 488 7.35 -28.95 -19.30
CA ASP A 488 7.80 -30.34 -19.40
C ASP A 488 6.78 -31.29 -18.71
N ARG A 489 6.23 -30.86 -17.57
CA ARG A 489 5.17 -31.60 -16.84
C ARG A 489 3.82 -31.60 -17.56
N LEU A 490 3.48 -30.51 -18.24
CA LEU A 490 2.23 -30.35 -18.99
C LEU A 490 2.34 -30.79 -20.47
N GLN A 491 3.53 -31.18 -20.94
CA GLN A 491 3.78 -31.56 -22.34
C GLN A 491 3.33 -30.48 -23.34
N THR A 492 3.74 -29.23 -23.08
CA THR A 492 3.47 -28.04 -23.93
C THR A 492 4.74 -27.54 -24.59
N ALA A 493 4.66 -27.02 -25.82
CA ALA A 493 5.78 -26.34 -26.46
C ALA A 493 6.09 -25.01 -25.75
N MET A 494 7.37 -24.69 -25.55
CA MET A 494 7.80 -23.39 -25.02
C MET A 494 7.88 -22.35 -26.14
N TYR A 495 7.27 -21.18 -25.95
CA TYR A 495 7.29 -20.08 -26.93
C TYR A 495 8.70 -19.69 -27.37
N SER A 496 9.69 -19.74 -26.47
CA SER A 496 11.09 -19.40 -26.73
C SER A 496 11.84 -20.42 -27.62
N ALA A 497 11.23 -21.57 -27.91
CA ALA A 497 11.78 -22.58 -28.82
C ALA A 497 11.08 -22.54 -30.21
N MET A 498 10.23 -21.54 -30.46
CA MET A 498 9.46 -21.39 -31.69
C MET A 498 9.60 -19.97 -32.25
N SER A 499 9.66 -19.84 -33.58
CA SER A 499 9.62 -18.55 -34.27
C SER A 499 8.34 -17.79 -33.96
N CYS A 500 8.43 -16.45 -33.87
CA CYS A 500 7.24 -15.59 -33.87
C CYS A 500 6.50 -15.77 -35.21
N GLY A 501 5.17 -15.94 -35.20
CA GLY A 501 4.37 -16.32 -36.38
C GLY A 501 4.09 -17.83 -36.51
N ASP A 502 4.79 -18.69 -35.74
CA ASP A 502 4.52 -20.13 -35.70
C ASP A 502 3.69 -20.56 -34.48
N TRP A 503 3.40 -19.65 -33.55
CA TRP A 503 2.77 -19.99 -32.27
C TRP A 503 1.31 -20.46 -32.42
N ALA A 504 0.58 -19.95 -33.43
CA ALA A 504 -0.75 -20.44 -33.79
C ALA A 504 -0.75 -21.92 -34.22
N LYS A 505 0.40 -22.48 -34.64
CA LYS A 505 0.54 -23.90 -35.03
C LYS A 505 0.71 -24.80 -33.80
N ALA A 506 1.06 -24.26 -32.64
CA ALA A 506 1.19 -25.02 -31.40
C ALA A 506 -0.19 -25.30 -30.78
N LYS A 507 -0.65 -26.55 -30.87
CA LYS A 507 -1.87 -27.02 -30.18
C LYS A 507 -1.76 -26.92 -28.65
N ALA A 508 -0.55 -27.00 -28.09
CA ALA A 508 -0.31 -26.86 -26.66
C ALA A 508 0.92 -25.98 -26.41
N LEU A 509 0.72 -24.78 -25.86
CA LEU A 509 1.72 -23.72 -25.74
C LEU A 509 1.93 -23.30 -24.27
N SER A 510 3.18 -23.04 -23.90
CA SER A 510 3.57 -22.35 -22.68
C SER A 510 4.17 -20.98 -23.02
N ILE A 511 3.57 -19.90 -22.53
CA ILE A 511 4.04 -18.51 -22.73
C ILE A 511 3.99 -17.67 -21.45
N THR A 512 4.92 -16.72 -21.31
CA THR A 512 4.90 -15.75 -20.21
C THR A 512 3.98 -14.57 -20.50
N VAL A 513 3.36 -14.02 -19.46
CA VAL A 513 2.55 -12.78 -19.52
C VAL A 513 3.29 -11.63 -20.21
N ASP A 514 4.59 -11.48 -19.91
CA ASP A 514 5.47 -10.46 -20.50
C ASP A 514 5.60 -10.57 -22.03
N SER A 515 5.39 -11.77 -22.60
CA SER A 515 5.47 -12.00 -24.06
C SER A 515 4.10 -12.12 -24.74
N LEU A 516 2.98 -12.03 -24.01
CA LEU A 516 1.63 -12.18 -24.59
C LEU A 516 1.35 -11.19 -25.72
N TYR A 517 1.82 -9.94 -25.62
CA TYR A 517 1.58 -8.92 -26.66
C TYR A 517 2.08 -9.34 -28.05
N LYS A 518 3.10 -10.21 -28.12
CA LYS A 518 3.64 -10.77 -29.37
C LYS A 518 2.67 -11.76 -30.04
N MET A 519 1.67 -12.28 -29.33
CA MET A 519 0.61 -13.13 -29.88
C MET A 519 -0.47 -12.36 -30.62
N ALA A 520 -0.45 -11.02 -30.67
CA ALA A 520 -1.52 -10.21 -31.26
C ALA A 520 -1.82 -10.59 -32.73
N ASN A 521 -0.81 -11.02 -33.48
CA ASN A 521 -0.95 -11.45 -34.89
C ASN A 521 -1.24 -12.97 -35.04
N ASP A 522 -1.13 -13.75 -33.95
CA ASP A 522 -1.25 -15.22 -33.89
C ASP A 522 -2.42 -15.67 -32.97
N LEU A 523 -3.45 -14.84 -32.82
CA LEU A 523 -4.56 -15.11 -31.89
C LEU A 523 -5.38 -16.34 -32.30
N GLN A 524 -5.49 -17.30 -31.39
CA GLN A 524 -6.37 -18.46 -31.49
C GLN A 524 -7.19 -18.68 -30.21
N ALA A 525 -8.36 -19.32 -30.34
CA ALA A 525 -9.15 -19.75 -29.20
C ALA A 525 -8.62 -21.08 -28.65
N TYR A 526 -8.38 -21.14 -27.34
CA TYR A 526 -7.92 -22.34 -26.65
C TYR A 526 -9.07 -23.08 -25.97
N ASP A 527 -9.06 -24.42 -25.96
CA ASP A 527 -10.03 -25.18 -25.18
C ASP A 527 -9.80 -24.99 -23.68
N ILE A 528 -8.53 -24.98 -23.24
CA ILE A 528 -8.15 -24.79 -21.84
C ILE A 528 -7.06 -23.72 -21.72
N LEU A 529 -7.33 -22.68 -20.91
CA LEU A 529 -6.35 -21.72 -20.44
C LEU A 529 -6.03 -22.00 -18.96
N PHE A 530 -4.76 -22.20 -18.64
CA PHE A 530 -4.28 -22.44 -17.27
C PHE A 530 -3.36 -21.31 -16.79
N ILE A 531 -3.60 -20.83 -15.58
CA ILE A 531 -2.78 -19.83 -14.89
C ILE A 531 -2.47 -20.34 -13.48
N ASP A 532 -1.21 -20.75 -13.26
CA ASP A 532 -0.69 -21.12 -11.93
C ASP A 532 -0.13 -19.89 -11.19
N GLU A 533 -0.12 -19.96 -9.85
CA GLU A 533 0.17 -18.82 -8.95
C GLU A 533 -0.63 -17.55 -9.35
N ALA A 534 -1.94 -17.73 -9.60
CA ALA A 534 -2.81 -16.73 -10.24
C ALA A 534 -2.84 -15.35 -9.55
N CYS A 535 -2.69 -15.28 -8.22
CA CYS A 535 -2.62 -14.01 -7.50
C CYS A 535 -1.29 -13.27 -7.80
N GLN A 536 -0.19 -14.02 -7.95
CA GLN A 536 1.11 -13.45 -8.32
C GLN A 536 1.18 -13.09 -9.80
N TYR A 537 0.58 -13.91 -10.66
CA TYR A 537 0.39 -13.61 -12.08
C TYR A 537 -0.29 -12.24 -12.25
N LEU A 538 -1.41 -12.03 -11.55
CA LEU A 538 -2.16 -10.78 -11.60
C LEU A 538 -1.37 -9.58 -11.06
N ALA A 539 -0.67 -9.77 -9.93
CA ALA A 539 0.19 -8.72 -9.38
C ALA A 539 1.35 -8.35 -10.31
N HIS A 540 1.99 -9.33 -10.97
CA HIS A 540 3.06 -9.11 -11.94
C HIS A 540 2.54 -8.36 -13.17
N LEU A 541 1.45 -8.84 -13.78
CA LEU A 541 0.77 -8.19 -14.91
C LEU A 541 0.54 -6.69 -14.64
N LEU A 542 -0.06 -6.35 -13.50
CA LEU A 542 -0.49 -4.98 -13.19
C LEU A 542 0.57 -4.08 -12.54
N LYS A 543 1.69 -4.62 -12.02
CA LYS A 543 2.71 -3.84 -11.29
C LYS A 543 4.17 -4.07 -11.72
N SER A 544 4.49 -5.10 -12.50
CA SER A 544 5.88 -5.33 -12.94
C SER A 544 6.37 -4.23 -13.87
N LYS A 545 7.67 -3.91 -13.78
CA LYS A 545 8.34 -3.01 -14.73
C LYS A 545 8.52 -3.65 -16.10
N THR A 546 8.66 -4.98 -16.17
CA THR A 546 8.85 -5.72 -17.43
C THR A 546 7.62 -5.61 -18.34
N CYS A 547 6.41 -5.56 -17.76
CA CYS A 547 5.19 -5.34 -18.52
C CYS A 547 4.93 -3.86 -18.85
N LYS A 548 5.64 -2.88 -18.27
CA LYS A 548 5.28 -1.44 -18.33
C LYS A 548 5.06 -0.95 -19.77
N GLU A 549 5.95 -1.32 -20.68
CA GLU A 549 5.98 -0.84 -22.07
C GLU A 549 4.84 -1.40 -22.94
N HIS A 550 4.32 -2.59 -22.60
CA HIS A 550 3.35 -3.30 -23.44
C HIS A 550 2.05 -3.66 -22.68
N ARG A 551 1.85 -3.16 -21.45
CA ARG A 551 0.75 -3.57 -20.56
C ARG A 551 -0.64 -3.46 -21.20
N GLY A 552 -0.88 -2.41 -22.00
CA GLY A 552 -2.14 -2.25 -22.74
C GLY A 552 -2.41 -3.44 -23.67
N ALA A 553 -1.48 -3.69 -24.61
CA ALA A 553 -1.55 -4.82 -25.54
C ALA A 553 -1.57 -6.19 -24.84
N ILE A 554 -0.82 -6.36 -23.74
CA ILE A 554 -0.88 -7.59 -22.92
C ILE A 554 -2.29 -7.79 -22.35
N LEU A 555 -2.92 -6.74 -21.83
CA LEU A 555 -4.29 -6.80 -21.30
C LEU A 555 -5.35 -7.03 -22.39
N GLU A 556 -5.11 -6.61 -23.63
CA GLU A 556 -6.00 -6.87 -24.78
C GLU A 556 -5.91 -8.33 -25.25
N VAL A 557 -4.69 -8.82 -25.46
CA VAL A 557 -4.45 -10.23 -25.80
C VAL A 557 -4.97 -11.15 -24.70
N LEU A 558 -4.70 -10.84 -23.42
CA LEU A 558 -5.19 -11.65 -22.30
C LEU A 558 -6.71 -11.66 -22.21
N GLU A 559 -7.37 -10.53 -22.43
CA GLU A 559 -8.83 -10.43 -22.46
C GLU A 559 -9.43 -11.28 -23.59
N TYR A 560 -8.87 -11.22 -24.80
CA TYR A 560 -9.27 -12.10 -25.91
C TYR A 560 -9.11 -13.58 -25.55
N LEU A 561 -7.96 -13.98 -24.98
CA LEU A 561 -7.67 -15.37 -24.63
C LEU A 561 -8.60 -15.89 -23.52
N VAL A 562 -8.82 -15.09 -22.47
CA VAL A 562 -9.71 -15.46 -21.34
C VAL A 562 -11.17 -15.48 -21.75
N TYR A 563 -11.61 -14.59 -22.64
CA TYR A 563 -12.98 -14.56 -23.15
C TYR A 563 -13.29 -15.77 -24.03
N ASN A 564 -12.42 -16.06 -25.00
CA ASN A 564 -12.64 -17.11 -26.01
C ASN A 564 -12.29 -18.52 -25.52
N ALA A 565 -11.55 -18.67 -24.41
CA ALA A 565 -11.25 -19.98 -23.86
C ALA A 565 -12.53 -20.71 -23.43
N LYS A 566 -12.65 -22.02 -23.72
CA LYS A 566 -13.81 -22.79 -23.22
C LYS A 566 -13.76 -22.92 -21.70
N LEU A 567 -12.61 -23.32 -21.17
CA LEU A 567 -12.32 -23.48 -19.75
C LEU A 567 -11.12 -22.61 -19.33
N VAL A 568 -11.27 -21.82 -18.27
CA VAL A 568 -10.18 -21.04 -17.66
C VAL A 568 -9.94 -21.57 -16.25
N VAL A 569 -8.73 -22.02 -15.94
CA VAL A 569 -8.38 -22.58 -14.62
C VAL A 569 -7.33 -21.71 -13.94
N LEU A 570 -7.71 -21.14 -12.79
CA LEU A 570 -6.86 -20.32 -11.94
C LEU A 570 -6.45 -21.14 -10.71
N ALA A 571 -5.14 -21.30 -10.47
CA ALA A 571 -4.62 -22.03 -9.31
C ALA A 571 -3.79 -21.12 -8.40
N ASP A 572 -4.05 -21.16 -7.08
CA ASP A 572 -3.20 -20.50 -6.09
C ASP A 572 -3.33 -21.19 -4.71
N ALA A 573 -2.35 -20.98 -3.84
CA ALA A 573 -2.43 -21.37 -2.43
C ALA A 573 -3.27 -20.41 -1.59
N HIS A 574 -3.29 -19.13 -1.95
CA HIS A 574 -3.98 -18.07 -1.21
C HIS A 574 -5.02 -17.34 -2.09
N LEU A 575 -5.63 -18.06 -3.04
CA LEU A 575 -6.59 -17.56 -4.03
C LEU A 575 -7.65 -16.66 -3.37
N ASP A 576 -7.81 -15.44 -3.88
CA ASP A 576 -8.64 -14.41 -3.28
C ASP A 576 -9.79 -13.94 -4.19
N ASP A 577 -10.75 -13.22 -3.59
CA ASP A 577 -11.93 -12.73 -4.32
C ASP A 577 -11.54 -11.77 -5.45
N LEU A 578 -10.46 -10.98 -5.28
CA LEU A 578 -9.99 -10.00 -6.25
C LEU A 578 -9.47 -10.67 -7.53
N THR A 579 -8.70 -11.74 -7.41
CA THR A 579 -8.18 -12.50 -8.56
C THR A 579 -9.32 -13.12 -9.34
N ILE A 580 -10.30 -13.73 -8.67
CA ILE A 580 -11.50 -14.27 -9.33
C ILE A 580 -12.29 -13.13 -10.01
N GLU A 581 -12.53 -12.01 -9.33
CA GLU A 581 -13.26 -10.88 -9.90
C GLU A 581 -12.60 -10.33 -11.17
N PHE A 582 -11.27 -10.15 -11.17
CA PHE A 582 -10.52 -9.64 -12.31
C PHE A 582 -10.72 -10.49 -13.56
N PHE A 583 -10.50 -11.80 -13.47
CA PHE A 583 -10.69 -12.70 -14.61
C PHE A 583 -12.18 -12.87 -14.98
N MET A 584 -13.10 -12.77 -14.02
CA MET A 584 -14.54 -12.76 -14.31
C MET A 584 -15.00 -11.53 -15.12
N GLN A 585 -14.28 -10.39 -15.09
CA GLN A 585 -14.58 -9.25 -15.99
C GLN A 585 -14.25 -9.57 -17.46
N MET A 586 -13.29 -10.46 -17.71
CA MET A 586 -12.92 -10.92 -19.05
C MET A 586 -13.77 -12.10 -19.55
N ARG A 587 -14.62 -12.70 -18.70
CA ARG A 587 -15.50 -13.81 -19.08
C ARG A 587 -16.84 -13.31 -19.65
N PRO A 588 -17.56 -14.13 -20.45
CA PRO A 588 -18.91 -13.80 -20.90
C PRO A 588 -19.86 -13.40 -19.75
N ALA A 589 -20.61 -12.32 -19.97
CA ALA A 589 -21.45 -11.72 -18.94
C ALA A 589 -22.50 -12.71 -18.38
N GLY A 590 -22.58 -12.80 -17.06
CA GLY A 590 -23.52 -13.68 -16.34
C GLY A 590 -22.98 -15.07 -16.00
N GLU A 591 -21.79 -15.43 -16.48
CA GLU A 591 -21.06 -16.62 -16.02
C GLU A 591 -20.76 -16.53 -14.50
N LYS A 592 -20.56 -17.68 -13.84
CA LYS A 592 -20.23 -17.77 -12.41
C LYS A 592 -19.01 -18.67 -12.22
N PRO A 593 -18.05 -18.30 -11.35
CA PRO A 593 -16.87 -19.10 -11.10
C PRO A 593 -17.23 -20.39 -10.35
N TYR A 594 -16.56 -21.48 -10.71
CA TYR A 594 -16.62 -22.77 -10.01
C TYR A 594 -15.42 -22.93 -9.09
N ILE A 595 -15.65 -22.83 -7.78
CA ILE A 595 -14.59 -22.83 -6.76
C ILE A 595 -14.41 -24.23 -6.18
N ILE A 596 -13.19 -24.77 -6.27
CA ILE A 596 -12.74 -25.96 -5.55
C ILE A 596 -11.79 -25.49 -4.44
N LYS A 597 -12.15 -25.76 -3.18
CA LYS A 597 -11.36 -25.40 -2.01
C LYS A 597 -10.83 -26.67 -1.33
N ASN A 598 -9.52 -26.74 -1.11
CA ASN A 598 -8.91 -27.71 -0.22
C ASN A 598 -8.69 -27.09 1.17
N GLU A 599 -9.13 -27.79 2.21
CA GLU A 599 -8.95 -27.37 3.60
C GLU A 599 -7.82 -28.12 4.30
N TYR A 600 -7.12 -29.02 3.59
CA TYR A 600 -5.86 -29.59 4.03
C TYR A 600 -4.82 -28.49 4.26
N ARG A 601 -4.10 -28.61 5.38
CA ARG A 601 -3.02 -27.70 5.77
C ARG A 601 -1.72 -28.50 5.85
N SER A 602 -0.68 -28.01 5.21
CA SER A 602 0.64 -28.68 5.16
C SER A 602 1.49 -28.45 6.41
N GLY A 603 1.01 -27.68 7.40
CA GLY A 603 1.72 -27.30 8.63
C GLY A 603 2.01 -28.40 9.64
N GLY A 604 2.49 -27.99 10.81
CA GLY A 604 2.91 -28.87 11.91
C GLY A 604 4.24 -28.44 12.54
N ARG A 605 5.00 -27.55 11.87
CA ARG A 605 6.32 -27.12 12.31
C ARG A 605 6.28 -26.29 13.59
N GLN A 606 7.34 -26.40 14.37
CA GLN A 606 7.68 -25.44 15.41
C GLN A 606 8.33 -24.20 14.76
N VAL A 607 7.83 -23.01 15.13
CA VAL A 607 8.33 -21.72 14.63
C VAL A 607 8.81 -20.90 15.80
N PHE A 608 10.12 -20.90 16.01
CA PHE A 608 10.81 -20.06 16.99
C PHE A 608 10.81 -18.61 16.52
N TRP A 609 10.12 -17.74 17.24
CA TRP A 609 9.73 -16.41 16.79
C TRP A 609 10.47 -15.32 17.59
N TYR A 610 11.46 -14.69 16.97
CA TYR A 610 12.29 -13.65 17.59
C TYR A 610 11.57 -12.30 17.61
N GLU A 611 11.38 -11.73 18.80
CA GLU A 611 10.69 -10.45 18.97
C GLU A 611 11.61 -9.21 18.97
N GLY A 612 12.93 -9.42 18.98
CA GLY A 612 13.94 -8.36 19.06
C GLY A 612 13.85 -7.26 18.00
N LYS A 613 14.44 -6.09 18.29
CA LYS A 613 14.35 -4.89 17.44
C LYS A 613 15.14 -4.99 16.12
N ASN A 614 16.15 -5.86 16.07
CA ASN A 614 17.00 -6.12 14.91
C ASN A 614 17.21 -7.64 14.74
N SER A 615 17.84 -8.07 13.64
CA SER A 615 18.06 -9.49 13.32
C SER A 615 19.33 -10.11 13.95
N SER A 616 19.98 -9.44 14.90
CA SER A 616 21.28 -9.90 15.41
C SER A 616 21.23 -11.24 16.14
N ALA A 617 20.25 -11.43 17.05
CA ALA A 617 20.12 -12.67 17.82
C ALA A 617 19.86 -13.90 16.94
N ILE A 618 19.02 -13.78 15.89
CA ILE A 618 18.77 -14.88 14.95
C ILE A 618 19.99 -15.16 14.04
N VAL A 619 20.84 -14.15 13.77
CA VAL A 619 22.12 -14.34 13.06
C VAL A 619 23.15 -15.04 13.94
N ALA A 620 23.21 -14.68 15.23
CA ALA A 620 24.07 -15.37 16.21
C ALA A 620 23.65 -16.85 16.38
N GLU A 621 22.35 -17.13 16.51
CA GLU A 621 21.82 -18.50 16.57
C GLU A 621 22.15 -19.31 15.31
N PHE A 622 21.99 -18.72 14.12
CA PHE A 622 22.34 -19.36 12.86
C PHE A 622 23.83 -19.71 12.79
N HIS A 623 24.70 -18.79 13.22
CA HIS A 623 26.13 -19.03 13.29
C HIS A 623 26.48 -20.15 14.29
N ALA A 624 25.93 -20.09 15.51
CA ALA A 624 26.17 -21.11 16.54
C ALA A 624 25.73 -22.51 16.10
N GLN A 625 24.56 -22.64 15.45
CA GLN A 625 24.09 -23.92 14.93
C GLN A 625 24.99 -24.45 13.79
N LEU A 626 25.46 -23.59 12.87
CA LEU A 626 26.43 -24.00 11.83
C LEU A 626 27.75 -24.49 12.44
N MET A 627 28.29 -23.79 13.44
CA MET A 627 29.54 -24.18 14.12
C MET A 627 29.39 -25.50 14.90
N SER A 628 28.18 -25.79 15.43
CA SER A 628 27.86 -27.10 16.00
C SER A 628 27.79 -28.24 14.95
N GLY A 629 27.91 -27.93 13.66
CA GLY A 629 27.98 -28.87 12.55
C GLY A 629 26.67 -29.11 11.80
N GLN A 630 25.57 -28.45 12.21
CA GLN A 630 24.26 -28.55 11.55
C GLN A 630 24.30 -28.00 10.12
N LYS A 631 23.34 -28.41 9.30
CA LYS A 631 23.14 -27.93 7.92
C LYS A 631 21.93 -27.02 7.89
N LEU A 632 22.10 -25.75 7.54
CA LEU A 632 21.04 -24.75 7.70
C LEU A 632 20.69 -24.05 6.38
N MET A 633 19.41 -23.74 6.20
CA MET A 633 18.92 -22.91 5.11
C MET A 633 18.44 -21.57 5.65
N MET A 634 18.82 -20.45 5.02
CA MET A 634 18.32 -19.12 5.37
C MET A 634 17.65 -18.43 4.17
N VAL A 635 16.46 -17.87 4.40
CA VAL A 635 15.70 -17.06 3.43
C VAL A 635 15.56 -15.61 3.90
N SER A 636 15.57 -14.65 2.96
CA SER A 636 15.38 -13.22 3.26
C SER A 636 14.79 -12.43 2.09
N ASP A 637 13.97 -11.42 2.39
CA ASP A 637 13.48 -10.43 1.42
C ASP A 637 14.54 -9.38 1.00
N SER A 638 15.78 -9.53 1.48
CA SER A 638 16.86 -8.57 1.34
C SER A 638 18.13 -9.21 0.76
N LYS A 639 18.40 -8.96 -0.53
CA LYS A 639 19.67 -9.31 -1.19
C LYS A 639 20.89 -8.79 -0.42
N ARG A 640 20.84 -7.55 0.09
CA ARG A 640 21.96 -6.95 0.82
C ARG A 640 22.19 -7.63 2.18
N PHE A 641 21.16 -8.21 2.79
CA PHE A 641 21.33 -9.03 4.01
C PHE A 641 22.02 -10.36 3.68
N ILE A 642 21.57 -11.07 2.64
CA ILE A 642 22.19 -12.35 2.21
C ILE A 642 23.66 -12.16 1.83
N LYS A 643 24.01 -11.18 0.99
CA LYS A 643 25.42 -10.89 0.63
C LYS A 643 26.29 -10.58 1.85
N LYS A 644 25.74 -9.84 2.83
CA LYS A 644 26.45 -9.55 4.09
C LYS A 644 26.70 -10.81 4.90
N LEU A 645 25.70 -11.69 5.03
CA LEU A 645 25.83 -12.93 5.79
C LEU A 645 26.79 -13.90 5.11
N GLU A 646 26.70 -14.05 3.78
CA GLU A 646 27.64 -14.84 2.97
C GLU A 646 29.08 -14.37 3.17
N ARG A 647 29.34 -13.08 3.02
CA ARG A 647 30.67 -12.47 3.26
C ARG A 647 31.12 -12.72 4.70
N ALA A 648 30.24 -12.48 5.67
CA ALA A 648 30.53 -12.63 7.09
C ALA A 648 30.93 -14.06 7.47
N LEU A 649 30.20 -15.07 6.96
CA LEU A 649 30.52 -16.50 7.15
C LEU A 649 31.83 -16.91 6.46
N ASN A 650 32.09 -16.40 5.26
CA ASN A 650 33.31 -16.71 4.51
C ASN A 650 34.57 -16.03 5.09
N ASP A 651 34.43 -14.85 5.70
CA ASP A 651 35.49 -14.17 6.48
C ASP A 651 35.59 -14.72 7.92
N GLY A 652 34.70 -15.64 8.32
CA GLY A 652 34.34 -15.96 9.71
C GLY A 652 35.35 -16.74 10.55
N SER A 653 36.55 -17.05 10.06
CA SER A 653 37.64 -17.65 10.85
C SER A 653 38.32 -16.65 11.80
N ALA A 654 37.59 -15.64 12.25
CA ALA A 654 38.08 -14.46 12.98
C ALA A 654 37.08 -13.98 14.05
N ILE A 655 36.29 -14.91 14.60
CA ILE A 655 35.72 -14.73 15.94
C ILE A 655 36.74 -15.34 16.90
N ASP A 656 37.67 -14.49 17.36
CA ASP A 656 38.63 -14.85 18.41
C ASP A 656 37.87 -15.02 19.74
N ASP A 657 37.42 -16.25 20.02
CA ASP A 657 37.20 -16.68 21.40
C ASP A 657 38.60 -16.85 22.02
N ALA A 658 38.96 -15.93 22.91
CA ALA A 658 40.17 -15.99 23.69
C ALA A 658 40.03 -17.02 24.84
N ASP A 659 40.00 -18.30 24.49
CA ASP A 659 40.13 -19.41 25.43
C ASP A 659 41.09 -20.48 24.87
N ASP A 660 42.09 -20.86 25.65
CA ASP A 660 43.26 -21.64 25.21
C ASP A 660 42.93 -23.13 24.99
N THR A 661 42.52 -23.52 23.78
CA THR A 661 42.67 -24.91 23.29
C THR A 661 43.12 -24.98 21.82
N PRO A 662 44.30 -25.57 21.52
CA PRO A 662 44.78 -25.70 20.16
C PRO A 662 44.17 -26.93 19.45
N GLU A 663 42.94 -26.82 18.97
CA GLU A 663 42.48 -27.66 17.86
C GLU A 663 42.86 -27.04 16.52
N SER A 664 43.26 -27.87 15.55
CA SER A 664 43.88 -27.44 14.30
C SER A 664 42.90 -26.66 13.40
N ALA A 665 43.22 -25.39 13.14
CA ALA A 665 42.41 -24.43 12.38
C ALA A 665 42.26 -24.73 10.86
N GLU A 666 42.48 -25.97 10.41
CA GLU A 666 42.45 -26.36 8.99
C GLU A 666 41.16 -27.10 8.57
N ASP A 667 40.37 -27.67 9.51
CA ASP A 667 39.48 -28.80 9.19
C ASP A 667 37.95 -28.51 9.12
N ARG A 668 37.50 -27.24 9.12
CA ARG A 668 36.06 -26.95 8.89
C ARG A 668 35.72 -25.63 8.19
N LYS A 669 36.28 -25.42 7.00
CA LYS A 669 35.79 -24.37 6.09
C LYS A 669 34.33 -24.63 5.68
N LEU A 670 33.40 -23.78 6.12
CA LEU A 670 31.98 -23.88 5.81
C LEU A 670 31.72 -23.79 4.29
N ARG A 671 30.96 -24.74 3.75
CA ARG A 671 30.53 -24.73 2.34
C ARG A 671 29.23 -23.92 2.23
N VAL A 672 29.38 -22.61 2.12
CA VAL A 672 28.26 -21.66 1.95
C VAL A 672 27.91 -21.55 0.46
N TRP A 673 26.63 -21.64 0.12
CA TRP A 673 26.12 -21.37 -1.23
C TRP A 673 25.00 -20.33 -1.16
N ALA A 674 25.05 -19.31 -2.03
CA ALA A 674 24.07 -18.22 -2.03
C ALA A 674 23.41 -18.05 -3.40
N ILE A 675 22.08 -17.96 -3.43
CA ILE A 675 21.29 -17.69 -4.66
C ILE A 675 20.45 -16.43 -4.48
N HIS A 676 20.72 -15.44 -5.34
CA HIS A 676 20.08 -14.14 -5.35
C HIS A 676 20.02 -13.53 -6.75
N SER A 677 19.35 -12.39 -6.91
CA SER A 677 18.99 -11.82 -8.24
C SER A 677 20.17 -11.52 -9.17
N GLU A 678 21.39 -11.39 -8.65
CA GLU A 678 22.60 -11.08 -9.41
C GLU A 678 23.33 -12.32 -9.94
N ASN A 679 23.06 -13.51 -9.38
CA ASN A 679 23.77 -14.74 -9.74
C ASN A 679 22.84 -15.91 -10.14
N SER A 680 21.52 -15.78 -9.99
CA SER A 680 20.55 -16.84 -10.31
C SER A 680 20.51 -17.25 -11.80
N GLY A 681 21.08 -16.44 -12.69
CA GLY A 681 21.22 -16.75 -14.12
C GLY A 681 22.57 -17.35 -14.53
N SER A 682 23.53 -17.49 -13.60
CA SER A 682 24.83 -18.13 -13.91
C SER A 682 24.64 -19.60 -14.26
N GLU A 683 25.45 -20.13 -15.17
CA GLU A 683 25.37 -21.52 -15.63
C GLU A 683 25.43 -22.51 -14.45
N GLU A 684 26.35 -22.28 -13.52
CA GLU A 684 26.50 -23.01 -12.25
C GLU A 684 25.21 -23.01 -11.42
N ASN A 685 24.58 -21.85 -11.21
CA ASN A 685 23.33 -21.76 -10.44
C ASN A 685 22.13 -22.32 -11.20
N VAL A 686 22.08 -22.21 -12.53
CA VAL A 686 21.02 -22.82 -13.35
C VAL A 686 21.09 -24.36 -13.25
N ILE A 687 22.30 -24.94 -13.28
CA ILE A 687 22.53 -26.37 -13.04
C ILE A 687 22.17 -26.74 -11.60
N PHE A 688 22.67 -25.99 -10.61
CA PHE A 688 22.37 -26.21 -9.19
C PHE A 688 20.86 -26.18 -8.90
N ILE A 689 20.11 -25.23 -9.47
CA ILE A 689 18.65 -25.12 -9.31
C ILE A 689 17.93 -26.28 -9.99
N ARG A 690 18.38 -26.71 -11.18
CA ARG A 690 17.81 -27.87 -11.91
C ARG A 690 17.99 -29.16 -11.10
N GLU A 691 19.13 -29.34 -10.46
CA GLU A 691 19.52 -30.56 -9.74
C GLU A 691 19.52 -30.38 -8.21
N ILE A 692 18.76 -29.40 -7.71
CA ILE A 692 18.81 -28.91 -6.32
C ILE A 692 18.62 -30.00 -5.26
N ASN A 693 17.80 -31.02 -5.54
CA ASN A 693 17.56 -32.15 -4.62
C ASN A 693 18.76 -33.10 -4.48
N VAL A 694 19.74 -33.00 -5.38
CA VAL A 694 21.04 -33.68 -5.30
C VAL A 694 22.11 -32.69 -4.84
N ALA A 695 22.20 -31.52 -5.47
CA ALA A 695 23.29 -30.56 -5.28
C ALA A 695 23.37 -29.95 -3.87
N ILE A 696 22.26 -29.87 -3.12
CA ILE A 696 22.28 -29.39 -1.74
C ILE A 696 23.09 -30.27 -0.79
N LYS A 697 23.36 -31.54 -1.12
CA LYS A 697 24.02 -32.49 -0.20
C LYS A 697 25.46 -32.11 0.16
N ASP A 698 26.09 -31.32 -0.69
CA ASP A 698 27.49 -30.92 -0.57
C ASP A 698 27.69 -29.53 0.06
N ILE A 699 26.64 -28.92 0.62
CA ILE A 699 26.72 -27.59 1.25
C ILE A 699 26.29 -27.59 2.72
N ASP A 700 26.86 -26.69 3.51
CA ASP A 700 26.60 -26.56 4.95
C ASP A 700 25.59 -25.44 5.25
N ALA A 701 25.64 -24.36 4.48
CA ALA A 701 24.71 -23.23 4.59
C ALA A 701 24.15 -22.85 3.22
N PHE A 702 22.82 -22.77 3.08
CA PHE A 702 22.17 -22.34 1.85
C PHE A 702 21.42 -21.02 2.05
N LEU A 703 21.87 -19.97 1.37
CA LEU A 703 21.40 -18.59 1.57
C LEU A 703 20.58 -18.11 0.36
N ILE A 704 19.35 -17.68 0.57
CA ILE A 704 18.35 -17.52 -0.50
C ILE A 704 17.61 -16.18 -0.40
N THR A 705 17.40 -15.54 -1.56
CA THR A 705 16.41 -14.47 -1.75
C THR A 705 15.25 -14.95 -2.65
N PRO A 706 14.21 -14.13 -2.94
CA PRO A 706 13.07 -14.50 -3.82
C PRO A 706 13.43 -14.81 -5.29
N SER A 707 14.72 -14.79 -5.60
CA SER A 707 15.34 -15.09 -6.90
C SER A 707 15.60 -16.57 -7.11
N LEU A 708 15.65 -17.38 -6.03
CA LEU A 708 15.36 -18.80 -6.15
C LEU A 708 13.89 -18.91 -6.58
N GLY A 709 13.68 -19.21 -7.86
CA GLY A 709 12.41 -18.96 -8.54
C GLY A 709 11.20 -19.62 -7.89
N THR A 710 10.02 -19.03 -8.12
CA THR A 710 8.80 -19.75 -7.79
C THR A 710 8.72 -21.05 -8.60
N GLY A 711 8.17 -22.10 -8.00
CA GLY A 711 8.15 -23.45 -8.56
C GLY A 711 9.35 -24.36 -8.25
N VAL A 712 10.42 -23.85 -7.61
CA VAL A 712 11.47 -24.74 -7.06
C VAL A 712 10.96 -25.41 -5.78
N ASP A 713 11.07 -26.74 -5.70
CA ASP A 713 10.66 -27.56 -4.55
C ASP A 713 11.84 -28.39 -4.04
N ILE A 714 12.35 -28.04 -2.86
CA ILE A 714 13.45 -28.75 -2.19
C ILE A 714 12.81 -29.81 -1.29
N SER A 715 12.75 -31.04 -1.80
CA SER A 715 12.03 -32.18 -1.20
C SER A 715 12.95 -33.21 -0.55
N SER A 716 14.22 -33.27 -0.95
CA SER A 716 15.23 -34.11 -0.29
C SER A 716 15.65 -33.53 1.05
N TYR A 717 15.69 -34.38 2.09
CA TYR A 717 16.19 -34.03 3.40
C TYR A 717 17.70 -33.78 3.36
N HIS A 718 18.13 -32.66 3.93
CA HIS A 718 19.53 -32.26 4.08
C HIS A 718 19.73 -31.23 5.19
N PHE A 719 18.90 -30.17 5.21
CA PHE A 719 18.96 -29.12 6.23
C PHE A 719 18.18 -29.50 7.49
N ASP A 720 18.76 -29.22 8.66
CA ASP A 720 18.23 -29.48 10.00
C ASP A 720 17.20 -28.42 10.45
N ALA A 721 17.31 -27.19 9.94
CA ALA A 721 16.38 -26.09 10.22
C ALA A 721 16.33 -25.04 9.11
N VAL A 722 15.25 -24.24 9.09
CA VAL A 722 15.03 -23.13 8.16
C VAL A 722 14.96 -21.80 8.92
N PHE A 723 15.82 -20.86 8.56
CA PHE A 723 15.88 -19.51 9.13
C PHE A 723 15.24 -18.49 8.18
N GLY A 724 14.45 -17.56 8.70
CA GLY A 724 13.80 -16.50 7.93
C GLY A 724 14.06 -15.12 8.53
N VAL A 725 14.71 -14.23 7.77
CA VAL A 725 15.02 -12.86 8.20
C VAL A 725 14.38 -11.87 7.23
N PHE A 726 13.24 -11.30 7.63
CA PHE A 726 12.43 -10.44 6.76
C PHE A 726 12.45 -8.97 7.23
N HIS A 727 12.98 -8.09 6.40
CA HIS A 727 13.15 -6.68 6.70
C HIS A 727 11.94 -5.80 6.35
N ALA A 728 10.86 -6.38 5.80
CA ALA A 728 9.69 -5.65 5.28
C ALA A 728 10.09 -4.61 4.20
N VAL A 729 11.05 -4.99 3.35
CA VAL A 729 11.61 -4.17 2.27
C VAL A 729 10.80 -4.33 1.00
N SER A 730 10.49 -5.57 0.64
CA SER A 730 10.01 -5.89 -0.72
C SER A 730 8.86 -6.88 -0.79
N GLN A 731 8.50 -7.57 0.30
CA GLN A 731 7.59 -8.72 0.24
C GLN A 731 6.42 -8.71 1.21
N SER A 732 5.30 -9.31 0.78
CA SER A 732 4.13 -9.59 1.61
C SER A 732 4.33 -10.81 2.53
N ALA A 733 3.45 -11.00 3.50
CA ALA A 733 3.44 -12.19 4.35
C ALA A 733 3.29 -13.48 3.55
N THR A 734 2.47 -13.50 2.49
CA THR A 734 2.31 -14.67 1.63
C THR A 734 3.60 -15.00 0.88
N GLU A 735 4.29 -14.01 0.32
CA GLU A 735 5.58 -14.18 -0.36
C GLU A 735 6.71 -14.62 0.60
N CYS A 736 6.68 -14.16 1.87
CA CYS A 736 7.61 -14.61 2.91
C CYS A 736 7.34 -16.06 3.35
N ALA A 737 6.07 -16.41 3.60
CA ALA A 737 5.66 -17.78 3.94
C ALA A 737 6.02 -18.77 2.82
N GLN A 738 5.80 -18.40 1.55
CA GLN A 738 6.16 -19.26 0.43
C GLN A 738 7.65 -19.60 0.37
N GLN A 739 8.55 -18.69 0.76
CA GLN A 739 9.99 -18.95 0.81
C GLN A 739 10.36 -19.92 1.93
N LEU A 740 9.84 -19.71 3.14
CA LEU A 740 10.01 -20.63 4.28
C LEU A 740 9.59 -22.06 3.91
N TRP A 741 8.53 -22.18 3.09
CA TRP A 741 7.97 -23.45 2.65
C TRP A 741 8.62 -24.07 1.39
N ARG A 742 9.69 -23.49 0.83
CA ARG A 742 10.45 -24.09 -0.30
C ARG A 742 11.15 -25.39 0.11
N TYR A 743 11.64 -25.47 1.35
CA TYR A 743 12.16 -26.70 1.94
C TYR A 743 11.00 -27.50 2.55
N ARG A 744 10.64 -28.61 1.90
CA ARG A 744 9.48 -29.44 2.22
C ARG A 744 9.63 -30.36 3.44
N PRO A 745 10.81 -30.93 3.77
CA PRO A 745 10.98 -31.76 4.96
C PRO A 745 10.58 -31.04 6.25
N ASP A 746 10.02 -31.79 7.20
CA ASP A 746 9.44 -31.24 8.42
C ASP A 746 10.54 -30.95 9.44
N VAL A 747 10.92 -29.68 9.55
CA VAL A 747 12.01 -29.18 10.39
C VAL A 747 11.61 -27.89 11.10
N PRO A 748 12.22 -27.56 12.26
CA PRO A 748 11.96 -26.29 12.94
C PRO A 748 12.29 -25.09 12.04
N MET A 749 11.50 -24.03 12.23
CA MET A 749 11.74 -22.72 11.62
C MET A 749 12.17 -21.71 12.68
N TYR A 750 13.16 -20.89 12.38
CA TYR A 750 13.55 -19.72 13.17
C TYR A 750 13.20 -18.47 12.38
N VAL A 751 12.36 -17.59 12.90
CA VAL A 751 11.83 -16.45 12.14
C VAL A 751 11.99 -15.14 12.91
N TRP A 752 12.57 -14.16 12.23
CA TRP A 752 12.55 -12.75 12.63
C TRP A 752 11.96 -11.89 11.53
N VAL A 753 11.17 -10.89 11.92
CA VAL A 753 10.62 -9.89 11.01
C VAL A 753 10.85 -8.50 11.60
N ALA A 754 11.23 -7.52 10.77
CA ALA A 754 11.39 -6.13 11.21
C ALA A 754 10.11 -5.60 11.91
N PRO A 755 10.25 -4.79 12.98
CA PRO A 755 9.10 -4.27 13.72
C PRO A 755 8.29 -3.22 12.94
N ARG A 756 8.90 -2.61 11.91
CA ARG A 756 8.33 -1.59 11.02
C ARG A 756 9.04 -1.66 9.65
N PRO A 757 8.38 -1.29 8.54
CA PRO A 757 9.05 -1.14 7.25
C PRO A 757 10.12 -0.02 7.28
N PRO A 758 11.28 -0.21 6.62
CA PRO A 758 12.40 0.74 6.69
C PRO A 758 12.13 2.06 5.93
N PHE A 759 11.16 2.06 5.01
CA PHE A 759 10.78 3.24 4.21
C PHE A 759 9.52 3.96 4.75
N GLY A 760 9.08 3.61 5.96
CA GLY A 760 7.84 4.12 6.55
C GLY A 760 6.58 3.45 6.01
N TYR A 761 5.41 3.96 6.43
CA TYR A 761 4.11 3.38 6.12
C TYR A 761 3.55 3.88 4.78
N ALA A 762 3.10 2.95 3.93
CA ALA A 762 2.43 3.26 2.66
C ALA A 762 0.89 3.32 2.83
N GLU A 763 0.20 3.97 1.88
CA GLU A 763 -1.28 4.06 1.87
C GLU A 763 -1.92 2.68 1.68
N THR A 764 -2.97 2.37 2.46
CA THR A 764 -3.63 1.06 2.45
C THR A 764 -5.09 1.11 1.99
N ASN A 765 -5.58 2.27 1.55
CA ASN A 765 -6.92 2.45 1.02
C ASN A 765 -6.88 2.56 -0.52
N ALA A 766 -7.42 1.54 -1.20
CA ALA A 766 -7.45 1.47 -2.67
C ALA A 766 -8.14 2.68 -3.31
N ARG A 767 -9.23 3.21 -2.71
CA ARG A 767 -9.92 4.41 -3.20
C ARG A 767 -8.99 5.62 -3.18
N ARG A 768 -8.26 5.83 -2.06
CA ARG A 768 -7.27 6.92 -1.95
C ARG A 768 -6.08 6.76 -2.88
N ILE A 769 -5.67 5.53 -3.19
CA ILE A 769 -4.62 5.27 -4.19
C ILE A 769 -5.13 5.66 -5.59
N LYS A 770 -6.34 5.22 -5.98
CA LYS A 770 -6.98 5.60 -7.25
C LYS A 770 -7.16 7.11 -7.39
N GLU A 771 -7.71 7.76 -6.37
CA GLU A 771 -7.89 9.22 -6.31
C GLU A 771 -6.56 9.96 -6.54
N LYS A 772 -5.49 9.59 -5.82
CA LYS A 772 -4.15 10.18 -5.97
C LYS A 772 -3.54 9.97 -7.36
N ILE A 773 -3.78 8.84 -8.00
CA ILE A 773 -3.32 8.56 -9.37
C ILE A 773 -4.08 9.45 -10.36
N LEU A 774 -5.42 9.44 -10.31
CA LEU A 774 -6.26 10.21 -11.23
C LEU A 774 -6.04 11.73 -11.09
N GLN A 775 -5.91 12.26 -9.87
CA GLN A 775 -5.64 13.68 -9.63
C GLN A 775 -4.28 14.14 -10.21
N LYS A 776 -3.23 13.32 -10.08
CA LYS A 776 -1.93 13.60 -10.72
C LYS A 776 -2.03 13.56 -12.25
N ASN A 777 -2.76 12.57 -12.77
CA ASN A 777 -2.96 12.39 -14.21
C ASN A 777 -3.75 13.55 -14.83
N GLU A 778 -4.80 14.04 -14.18
CA GLU A 778 -5.57 15.22 -14.62
C GLU A 778 -4.72 16.50 -14.57
N MET A 779 -4.04 16.75 -13.43
CA MET A 779 -3.21 17.94 -13.28
C MET A 779 -2.07 17.98 -14.31
N THR A 780 -1.37 16.87 -14.56
CA THR A 780 -0.34 16.83 -15.61
C THR A 780 -0.94 16.98 -17.01
N ALA A 781 -2.12 16.42 -17.32
CA ALA A 781 -2.77 16.59 -18.63
C ALA A 781 -3.05 18.07 -18.93
N PHE A 782 -3.60 18.78 -17.95
CA PHE A 782 -3.84 20.23 -18.00
C PHE A 782 -2.54 21.01 -18.24
N LEU A 783 -1.49 20.73 -17.45
CA LEU A 783 -0.21 21.46 -17.53
C LEU A 783 0.52 21.30 -18.87
N ILE A 784 0.33 20.18 -19.58
CA ILE A 784 0.96 19.93 -20.89
C ILE A 784 0.06 20.29 -22.08
N ARG A 785 -1.07 20.98 -21.82
CA ARG A 785 -2.07 21.45 -22.81
C ARG A 785 -2.65 20.31 -23.66
N ILE A 786 -2.85 19.12 -23.09
CA ILE A 786 -3.68 18.09 -23.71
C ILE A 786 -5.14 18.40 -23.37
N ASP A 787 -6.01 18.34 -24.39
CA ASP A 787 -7.45 18.60 -24.25
C ASP A 787 -8.09 17.75 -23.13
N ARG A 788 -9.06 18.31 -22.42
CA ARG A 788 -9.57 17.75 -21.16
C ARG A 788 -10.41 16.47 -21.35
N GLU A 789 -10.92 16.21 -22.56
CA GLU A 789 -11.60 14.96 -22.91
C GLU A 789 -10.63 13.89 -23.39
N THR A 790 -9.67 14.23 -24.25
CA THR A 790 -8.64 13.30 -24.76
C THR A 790 -7.57 12.95 -23.72
N GLY A 791 -7.28 13.86 -22.79
CA GLY A 791 -6.38 13.68 -21.65
C GLY A 791 -6.91 12.71 -20.59
N ARG A 792 -8.19 12.34 -20.65
CA ARG A 792 -8.82 11.27 -19.86
C ARG A 792 -8.57 9.86 -20.43
N ARG A 793 -7.47 9.64 -21.16
CA ARG A 793 -6.95 8.31 -21.55
C ARG A 793 -6.51 7.46 -20.34
N GLY A 794 -7.48 7.06 -19.53
CA GLY A 794 -7.34 6.10 -18.44
C GLY A 794 -8.55 5.16 -18.30
N ALA A 795 -9.62 5.40 -19.07
CA ALA A 795 -10.90 4.70 -18.94
C ALA A 795 -11.03 3.40 -19.75
N GLU A 796 -10.11 3.12 -20.69
CA GLU A 796 -10.23 1.96 -21.61
C GLU A 796 -10.29 0.61 -20.87
N LYS A 797 -9.70 0.50 -19.65
CA LYS A 797 -9.81 -0.68 -18.76
C LYS A 797 -9.92 -0.28 -17.29
N ASP A 798 -10.98 0.44 -16.93
CA ASP A 798 -11.23 0.97 -15.56
C ASP A 798 -11.15 -0.11 -14.46
N TRP A 799 -11.60 -1.34 -14.76
CA TRP A 799 -11.51 -2.51 -13.90
C TRP A 799 -10.07 -2.98 -13.61
N ALA A 800 -9.14 -2.79 -14.55
CA ALA A 800 -7.73 -3.10 -14.36
C ALA A 800 -7.03 -2.05 -13.48
N LEU A 801 -7.42 -0.77 -13.59
CA LEU A 801 -7.02 0.29 -12.67
C LEU A 801 -7.52 0.01 -11.24
N ASP A 802 -8.78 -0.38 -11.08
CA ASP A 802 -9.33 -0.76 -9.77
C ASP A 802 -8.62 -1.96 -9.16
N ALA A 803 -8.37 -3.02 -9.92
CA ALA A 803 -7.61 -4.17 -9.45
C ALA A 803 -6.16 -3.78 -9.07
N SER A 804 -5.49 -2.97 -9.90
CA SER A 804 -4.14 -2.45 -9.64
C SER A 804 -4.08 -1.65 -8.33
N CYS A 805 -5.08 -0.82 -8.04
CA CYS A 805 -5.17 -0.06 -6.78
C CYS A 805 -5.48 -0.97 -5.57
N GLN A 806 -6.29 -2.02 -5.75
CA GLN A 806 -6.60 -2.97 -4.69
C GLN A 806 -5.41 -3.87 -4.32
N ILE A 807 -4.66 -4.38 -5.31
CA ILE A 807 -3.42 -5.15 -5.10
C ILE A 807 -2.40 -4.31 -4.33
N GLU A 808 -2.22 -3.04 -4.72
CA GLU A 808 -1.31 -2.14 -4.02
C GLU A 808 -1.75 -1.87 -2.58
N ALA A 809 -3.04 -1.63 -2.34
CA ALA A 809 -3.59 -1.45 -1.01
C ALA A 809 -3.39 -2.69 -0.11
N GLN A 810 -3.58 -3.90 -0.65
CA GLN A 810 -3.32 -5.16 0.05
C GLN A 810 -1.83 -5.35 0.34
N ARG A 811 -0.95 -5.14 -0.65
CA ARG A 811 0.51 -5.27 -0.52
C ARG A 811 1.08 -4.28 0.49
N ASN A 812 0.70 -3.01 0.39
CA ASN A 812 1.09 -1.96 1.34
C ASN A 812 0.63 -2.30 2.76
N TRP A 813 -0.60 -2.79 2.93
CA TRP A 813 -1.09 -3.22 4.23
C TRP A 813 -0.28 -4.39 4.81
N SER A 814 0.07 -5.38 4.00
CA SER A 814 0.88 -6.53 4.41
C SER A 814 2.29 -6.10 4.83
N ILE A 815 2.99 -5.31 4.01
CA ILE A 815 4.34 -4.80 4.30
C ILE A 815 4.33 -3.90 5.56
N ASN A 816 3.36 -2.99 5.68
CA ASN A 816 3.18 -2.12 6.84
C ASN A 816 3.05 -2.91 8.16
N ASN A 817 2.54 -4.14 8.11
CA ASN A 817 2.23 -4.97 9.28
C ASN A 817 2.96 -6.32 9.28
N LEU A 818 4.04 -6.48 8.49
CA LEU A 818 4.57 -7.78 8.08
C LEU A 818 4.83 -8.75 9.24
N ARG A 819 5.36 -8.24 10.36
CA ARG A 819 5.62 -9.02 11.58
C ARG A 819 4.34 -9.68 12.13
N ALA A 820 3.23 -8.94 12.20
CA ALA A 820 1.95 -9.45 12.69
C ALA A 820 1.24 -10.32 11.63
N ASP A 821 1.31 -9.89 10.37
CA ASP A 821 0.68 -10.55 9.23
C ASP A 821 1.28 -11.95 9.00
N LEU A 822 2.62 -12.06 8.91
CA LEU A 822 3.32 -13.34 8.75
C LEU A 822 3.10 -14.28 9.96
N ARG A 823 3.11 -13.75 11.20
CA ARG A 823 2.85 -14.57 12.40
C ARG A 823 1.48 -15.23 12.34
N SER A 824 0.43 -14.48 12.01
CA SER A 824 -0.92 -15.03 11.84
C SER A 824 -1.00 -16.02 10.68
N LEU A 825 -0.31 -15.74 9.57
CA LEU A 825 -0.32 -16.64 8.41
C LEU A 825 0.30 -18.01 8.75
N LEU A 826 1.44 -18.01 9.44
CA LEU A 826 2.08 -19.26 9.88
C LEU A 826 1.20 -20.04 10.88
N GLN A 827 0.43 -19.34 11.75
CA GLN A 827 -0.58 -19.97 12.62
C GLN A 827 -1.77 -20.55 11.82
N GLU A 828 -2.29 -19.81 10.84
CA GLU A 828 -3.37 -20.25 9.95
C GLU A 828 -2.95 -21.48 9.13
N MET A 829 -1.69 -21.55 8.68
CA MET A 829 -1.10 -22.73 8.02
C MET A 829 -0.95 -23.95 8.95
N GLY A 830 -1.22 -23.81 10.26
CA GLY A 830 -1.19 -24.91 11.24
C GLY A 830 0.13 -25.11 11.97
N ASN A 831 0.99 -24.09 12.03
CA ASN A 831 2.29 -24.17 12.73
C ASN A 831 2.20 -23.67 14.18
N THR A 832 3.07 -24.20 15.05
CA THR A 832 3.15 -23.82 16.47
C THR A 832 4.16 -22.69 16.65
N ILE A 833 3.70 -21.49 17.01
CA ILE A 833 4.59 -20.35 17.27
C ILE A 833 5.12 -20.41 18.70
N ILE A 834 6.45 -20.44 18.85
CA ILE A 834 7.18 -20.41 20.12
C ILE A 834 7.86 -19.04 20.23
N PRO A 835 7.38 -18.11 21.08
CA PRO A 835 8.01 -16.79 21.21
C PRO A 835 9.38 -16.92 21.87
N LEU A 836 10.36 -16.20 21.33
CA LEU A 836 11.68 -15.99 21.91
C LEU A 836 11.83 -14.53 22.36
N GLY A 837 12.80 -14.27 23.25
CA GLY A 837 13.02 -12.96 23.86
C GLY A 837 13.34 -11.83 22.87
N ASP A 838 13.35 -10.60 23.37
CA ASP A 838 13.62 -9.39 22.58
C ASP A 838 15.08 -8.92 22.60
N GLY A 839 15.95 -9.70 23.23
CA GLY A 839 17.40 -9.49 23.28
C GLY A 839 18.04 -9.40 21.89
N GLY A 840 19.14 -8.66 21.81
CA GLY A 840 19.99 -8.57 20.64
C GLY A 840 21.41 -9.01 20.94
N ASP A 841 22.18 -9.26 19.89
CA ASP A 841 23.59 -9.64 19.95
C ASP A 841 24.44 -8.50 19.36
N GLU A 842 25.31 -7.90 20.18
CA GLU A 842 26.18 -6.82 19.71
C GLU A 842 27.31 -7.30 18.80
N SER A 843 27.84 -8.50 19.02
CA SER A 843 28.97 -9.05 18.25
C SER A 843 28.54 -9.33 16.81
N ALA A 844 27.43 -10.06 16.63
CA ALA A 844 26.80 -10.32 15.34
C ALA A 844 26.38 -9.01 14.63
N SER A 845 25.93 -8.00 15.39
CA SER A 845 25.59 -6.69 14.82
C SER A 845 26.82 -5.92 14.31
N ARG A 846 27.98 -6.01 14.98
CA ARG A 846 29.25 -5.40 14.54
C ARG A 846 29.82 -6.14 13.33
N TRP A 847 29.82 -7.47 13.36
CA TRP A 847 30.25 -8.37 12.28
C TRP A 847 29.48 -8.10 10.97
N MET A 848 28.14 -8.10 11.01
CA MET A 848 27.29 -7.79 9.85
C MET A 848 27.41 -6.34 9.35
N LYS A 849 27.88 -5.41 10.20
CA LYS A 849 28.21 -4.04 9.79
C LYS A 849 29.53 -4.00 9.03
N ALA A 850 30.57 -4.65 9.57
CA ALA A 850 31.90 -4.74 8.95
C ALA A 850 31.86 -5.41 7.57
N ALA A 851 31.21 -6.58 7.46
CA ALA A 851 31.01 -7.27 6.18
C ALA A 851 30.28 -6.38 5.14
N GLY A 852 29.34 -5.55 5.60
CA GLY A 852 28.66 -4.58 4.74
C GLY A 852 29.59 -3.51 4.16
N ILE A 853 30.44 -2.92 5.01
CA ILE A 853 31.41 -1.90 4.58
C ILE A 853 32.39 -2.52 3.56
N ALA A 854 32.89 -3.73 3.84
CA ALA A 854 33.80 -4.44 2.94
C ALA A 854 33.19 -4.71 1.57
N ILE A 855 31.93 -5.18 1.50
CA ILE A 855 31.21 -5.40 0.23
C ILE A 855 31.06 -4.10 -0.57
N ASP A 856 30.61 -3.03 0.09
CA ASP A 856 30.34 -1.75 -0.58
C ASP A 856 31.67 -1.17 -1.15
N SER A 857 32.75 -1.14 -0.34
CA SER A 857 34.08 -0.70 -0.79
C SER A 857 34.69 -1.59 -1.89
N GLU A 858 34.47 -2.91 -1.85
CA GLU A 858 34.93 -3.82 -2.90
C GLU A 858 34.17 -3.59 -4.22
N HIS A 859 32.85 -3.35 -4.16
CA HIS A 859 32.01 -3.01 -5.32
C HIS A 859 32.48 -1.71 -5.99
N TYR A 860 32.64 -0.63 -5.22
CA TYR A 860 33.07 0.67 -5.75
C TYR A 860 34.42 0.57 -6.47
N ARG A 861 35.38 -0.17 -5.88
CA ARG A 861 36.68 -0.45 -6.51
C ARG A 861 36.54 -1.29 -7.78
N LYS A 862 35.66 -2.30 -7.80
CA LYS A 862 35.46 -3.17 -8.97
C LYS A 862 34.80 -2.44 -10.14
N VAL A 863 33.77 -1.62 -9.89
CA VAL A 863 33.13 -0.82 -10.96
C VAL A 863 34.10 0.19 -11.54
N ALA A 864 34.83 0.95 -10.71
CA ALA A 864 35.80 1.94 -11.18
C ALA A 864 36.93 1.33 -12.04
N ASN A 865 37.36 0.11 -11.71
CA ASN A 865 38.40 -0.63 -12.45
C ASN A 865 37.85 -1.59 -13.53
N ALA A 866 36.55 -1.62 -13.79
CA ALA A 866 35.98 -2.42 -14.87
C ALA A 866 36.44 -1.89 -16.24
N LYS A 867 36.32 -2.72 -17.28
CA LYS A 867 36.67 -2.30 -18.65
C LYS A 867 35.68 -1.25 -19.15
N ASP A 868 36.18 -0.31 -19.94
CA ASP A 868 35.33 0.60 -20.69
C ASP A 868 34.72 -0.16 -21.88
N ILE A 869 33.43 0.07 -22.13
CA ILE A 869 32.67 -0.52 -23.24
C ILE A 869 32.03 0.60 -24.05
N ASP A 870 31.63 0.32 -25.28
CA ASP A 870 30.96 1.28 -26.14
C ASP A 870 29.43 1.24 -25.96
N ARG A 871 28.73 2.24 -26.52
CA ARG A 871 27.27 2.34 -26.49
C ARG A 871 26.61 1.10 -27.12
N ARG A 872 27.17 0.54 -28.20
CA ARG A 872 26.59 -0.62 -28.90
C ARG A 872 26.63 -1.86 -28.01
N THR A 873 27.77 -2.13 -27.37
CA THR A 873 27.90 -3.23 -26.39
C THR A 873 26.98 -3.03 -25.20
N TYR A 874 26.92 -1.83 -24.63
CA TYR A 874 26.00 -1.53 -23.54
C TYR A 874 24.54 -1.79 -23.93
N ASN A 875 24.08 -1.25 -25.06
CA ASN A 875 22.72 -1.42 -25.55
C ASN A 875 22.38 -2.89 -25.86
N SER A 876 23.32 -3.65 -26.44
CA SER A 876 23.17 -5.10 -26.65
C SER A 876 22.99 -5.83 -25.31
N ARG A 877 23.82 -5.53 -24.32
CA ARG A 877 23.77 -6.10 -22.98
C ARG A 877 22.51 -5.75 -22.18
N GLN A 878 21.89 -4.59 -22.40
CA GLN A 878 20.59 -4.27 -21.80
C GLN A 878 19.45 -5.23 -22.21
N HIS A 879 19.62 -5.97 -23.32
CA HIS A 879 18.63 -6.91 -23.85
C HIS A 879 18.98 -8.38 -23.59
N GLN A 880 20.03 -8.67 -22.82
CA GLN A 880 20.42 -10.04 -22.47
C GLN A 880 19.73 -10.51 -21.18
N ASP A 881 19.22 -11.74 -21.17
CA ASP A 881 18.55 -12.34 -20.00
C ASP A 881 19.47 -12.54 -18.79
N TYR A 882 20.78 -12.65 -19.02
CA TYR A 882 21.80 -12.74 -17.99
C TYR A 882 23.10 -12.05 -18.46
N LEU A 883 23.70 -11.27 -17.56
CA LEU A 883 25.02 -10.67 -17.72
C LEU A 883 25.98 -11.32 -16.73
N LYS A 884 27.20 -11.65 -17.17
CA LYS A 884 28.23 -12.14 -16.25
C LYS A 884 28.62 -11.05 -15.24
N PRO A 885 29.15 -11.39 -14.04
CA PRO A 885 29.47 -10.40 -13.01
C PRO A 885 30.38 -9.27 -13.52
N GLU A 886 31.35 -9.58 -14.38
CA GLU A 886 32.24 -8.60 -15.00
C GLU A 886 31.47 -7.64 -15.92
N GLU A 887 30.51 -8.18 -16.69
CA GLU A 887 29.72 -7.41 -17.65
C GLU A 887 28.72 -6.48 -16.97
N VAL A 888 28.20 -6.88 -15.80
CA VAL A 888 27.39 -6.01 -14.93
C VAL A 888 28.22 -4.80 -14.46
N LEU A 889 29.47 -5.04 -14.02
CA LEU A 889 30.38 -3.97 -13.59
C LEU A 889 30.78 -3.05 -14.76
N GLU A 890 31.06 -3.61 -15.93
CA GLU A 890 31.34 -2.86 -17.17
C GLU A 890 30.14 -2.00 -17.60
N CYS A 891 28.91 -2.54 -17.55
CA CYS A 891 27.69 -1.79 -17.83
C CYS A 891 27.39 -0.72 -16.78
N GLU A 892 27.64 -0.97 -15.49
CA GLU A 892 27.47 0.02 -14.43
C GLU A 892 28.49 1.16 -14.59
N LYS A 893 29.76 0.84 -14.90
CA LYS A 893 30.80 1.83 -15.20
C LYS A 893 30.41 2.70 -16.40
N PHE A 894 30.03 2.08 -17.52
CA PHE A 894 29.58 2.81 -18.71
C PHE A 894 28.40 3.73 -18.39
N ARG A 895 27.37 3.23 -17.69
CA ARG A 895 26.21 4.05 -17.31
C ARG A 895 26.64 5.25 -16.48
N ILE A 896 27.54 5.10 -15.51
CA ILE A 896 28.02 6.21 -14.67
C ILE A 896 28.81 7.21 -15.52
N GLN A 897 29.76 6.74 -16.31
CA GLN A 897 30.57 7.57 -17.21
C GLN A 897 29.70 8.41 -18.17
N ASP A 898 28.74 7.75 -18.82
CA ASP A 898 27.75 8.36 -19.72
C ASP A 898 26.78 9.31 -19.00
N THR A 899 26.42 9.02 -17.77
CA THR A 899 25.48 9.85 -17.00
C THR A 899 26.10 11.18 -16.58
N TYR A 900 27.37 11.16 -16.16
CA TYR A 900 28.04 12.31 -15.54
C TYR A 900 29.07 12.99 -16.44
N GLY A 901 29.53 12.35 -17.52
CA GLY A 901 30.56 12.88 -18.42
C GLY A 901 31.95 12.94 -17.79
N MET A 902 32.23 12.07 -16.80
CA MET A 902 33.43 12.08 -15.96
C MET A 902 34.06 10.68 -15.86
N ASN A 903 35.35 10.62 -15.52
CA ASN A 903 36.02 9.36 -15.21
C ASN A 903 35.40 8.73 -13.95
N VAL A 904 35.14 7.42 -14.00
CA VAL A 904 34.50 6.69 -12.91
C VAL A 904 35.51 6.36 -11.81
N THR A 905 35.43 7.06 -10.69
CA THR A 905 36.19 6.76 -9.46
C THR A 905 35.31 6.01 -8.45
N PRO A 906 35.89 5.30 -7.46
CA PRO A 906 35.10 4.61 -6.42
C PRO A 906 34.12 5.54 -5.70
N GLU A 907 34.53 6.78 -5.44
CA GLU A 907 33.72 7.80 -4.77
C GLU A 907 32.52 8.22 -5.63
N LEU A 908 32.68 8.30 -6.96
CA LEU A 908 31.57 8.57 -7.87
C LEU A 908 30.57 7.40 -7.94
N VAL A 909 31.03 6.16 -7.82
CA VAL A 909 30.16 4.98 -7.74
C VAL A 909 29.36 4.97 -6.43
N GLU A 910 29.99 5.35 -5.31
CA GLU A 910 29.29 5.54 -4.03
C GLU A 910 28.24 6.65 -4.11
N GLN A 911 28.59 7.81 -4.67
CA GLN A 911 27.71 8.97 -4.82
C GLN A 911 26.51 8.72 -5.74
N ASP A 912 26.68 7.96 -6.82
CA ASP A 912 25.61 7.67 -7.79
C ASP A 912 24.41 6.91 -7.17
N ASP A 913 24.66 6.05 -6.18
CA ASP A 913 23.67 5.28 -5.42
C ASP A 913 22.67 4.52 -6.32
N GLY A 914 23.20 3.85 -7.37
CA GLY A 914 22.41 3.08 -8.33
C GLY A 914 21.50 3.96 -9.21
N GLY A 915 22.03 5.11 -9.66
CA GLY A 915 21.32 6.10 -10.44
C GLY A 915 20.25 6.86 -9.64
N ARG A 916 20.40 7.00 -8.33
CA ARG A 916 19.55 7.89 -7.52
C ARG A 916 20.02 9.33 -7.59
N LEU A 917 21.33 9.59 -7.58
CA LEU A 917 21.87 10.96 -7.64
C LEU A 917 21.46 11.68 -8.94
N ILE A 918 21.63 11.05 -10.10
CA ILE A 918 21.19 11.64 -11.37
C ILE A 918 19.68 12.01 -11.38
N LYS A 919 18.81 11.21 -10.75
CA LYS A 919 17.37 11.54 -10.67
C LYS A 919 17.11 12.81 -9.87
N LYS A 920 17.93 13.08 -8.85
CA LYS A 920 17.90 14.33 -8.08
C LYS A 920 18.39 15.50 -8.93
N ILE A 921 19.51 15.34 -9.65
CA ILE A 921 20.08 16.36 -10.55
C ILE A 921 19.11 16.70 -11.69
N VAL A 922 18.40 15.71 -12.25
CA VAL A 922 17.34 15.95 -13.26
C VAL A 922 16.14 16.71 -12.67
N ALA A 923 15.82 16.52 -11.39
CA ALA A 923 14.81 17.32 -10.71
C ALA A 923 15.29 18.75 -10.43
N LEU A 924 16.59 18.95 -10.20
CA LEU A 924 17.23 20.26 -10.06
C LEU A 924 17.24 21.01 -11.39
N GLU A 925 17.70 20.36 -12.46
CA GLU A 925 17.65 20.82 -13.84
C GLU A 925 16.23 21.31 -14.21
N ALA A 926 15.21 20.52 -13.89
CA ALA A 926 13.82 20.88 -14.12
C ALA A 926 13.36 22.13 -13.34
N ILE A 927 13.74 22.30 -12.07
CA ILE A 927 13.31 23.47 -11.26
C ILE A 927 14.14 24.73 -11.54
N LEU A 928 15.35 24.60 -12.11
CA LEU A 928 16.18 25.73 -12.57
C LEU A 928 15.85 26.20 -13.99
N ALA A 929 15.45 25.30 -14.89
CA ALA A 929 15.00 25.63 -16.26
C ALA A 929 13.89 26.70 -16.26
N ALA A 930 13.87 27.58 -17.26
CA ALA A 930 12.86 28.64 -17.34
C ALA A 930 11.44 28.06 -17.40
N PRO A 931 10.49 28.52 -16.56
CA PRO A 931 9.09 28.14 -16.66
C PRO A 931 8.49 28.49 -18.02
N GLY A 932 7.43 27.79 -18.41
CA GLY A 932 6.64 28.14 -19.59
C GLY A 932 5.69 29.31 -19.33
N GLU A 933 4.87 29.61 -20.34
CA GLU A 933 3.83 30.65 -20.28
C GLU A 933 2.79 30.39 -19.18
N MET A 934 2.05 31.42 -18.78
CA MET A 934 0.86 31.24 -17.95
C MET A 934 -0.24 30.53 -18.75
N ILE A 935 -0.91 29.58 -18.11
CA ILE A 935 -2.10 28.87 -18.60
C ILE A 935 -3.26 29.29 -17.70
N THR A 936 -4.36 29.73 -18.30
CA THR A 936 -5.61 30.00 -17.57
C THR A 936 -6.46 28.74 -17.54
N ASP A 937 -7.00 28.35 -16.38
CA ASP A 937 -7.94 27.24 -16.28
C ASP A 937 -9.39 27.65 -16.63
N ASP A 938 -10.29 26.66 -16.71
CA ASP A 938 -11.71 26.87 -17.02
C ASP A 938 -12.46 27.76 -15.99
N GLN A 939 -11.83 28.08 -14.85
CA GLN A 939 -12.35 28.97 -13.80
C GLN A 939 -11.70 30.36 -13.82
N GLY A 940 -10.81 30.64 -14.78
CA GLY A 940 -10.10 31.92 -14.91
C GLY A 940 -8.83 32.03 -14.07
N ARG A 941 -8.34 30.95 -13.46
CA ARG A 941 -7.18 30.96 -12.55
C ARG A 941 -5.88 30.79 -13.34
N GLU A 942 -4.90 31.65 -13.08
CA GLU A 942 -3.60 31.64 -13.77
C GLU A 942 -2.61 30.62 -13.14
N ILE A 943 -2.06 29.72 -13.96
CA ILE A 943 -1.16 28.65 -13.53
C ILE A 943 0.08 28.66 -14.45
N ILE A 944 1.27 28.66 -13.86
CA ILE A 944 2.52 28.67 -14.62
C ILE A 944 2.81 27.29 -15.26
N ALA A 945 3.10 27.27 -16.57
CA ALA A 945 3.41 26.03 -17.26
C ALA A 945 4.79 25.45 -16.88
N PRO A 946 4.94 24.12 -16.88
CA PRO A 946 6.24 23.48 -16.75
C PRO A 946 7.18 23.84 -17.93
N PRO A 947 8.51 23.85 -17.71
CA PRO A 947 9.48 24.03 -18.79
C PRO A 947 9.32 22.98 -19.90
N PRO A 948 9.69 23.28 -21.16
CA PRO A 948 9.56 22.33 -22.28
C PRO A 948 10.17 20.95 -22.00
N VAL A 949 11.37 20.91 -21.42
CA VAL A 949 12.08 19.67 -21.02
C VAL A 949 11.31 18.77 -20.03
N VAL A 950 10.37 19.34 -19.27
CA VAL A 950 9.47 18.60 -18.37
C VAL A 950 8.18 18.20 -19.10
N ALA A 951 7.59 19.14 -19.85
CA ALA A 951 6.34 18.93 -20.58
C ALA A 951 6.47 17.86 -21.68
N GLU A 952 7.54 17.92 -22.48
CA GLU A 952 7.84 16.97 -23.56
C GLU A 952 8.08 15.56 -23.03
N ARG A 953 8.69 15.45 -21.84
CA ARG A 953 8.91 14.16 -21.17
C ARG A 953 7.60 13.50 -20.77
N ASP A 954 6.65 14.24 -20.19
CA ASP A 954 5.32 13.71 -19.86
C ASP A 954 4.50 13.41 -21.11
N LYS A 955 4.62 14.22 -22.18
CA LYS A 955 3.98 13.94 -23.48
C LYS A 955 4.50 12.63 -24.09
N SER A 956 5.81 12.47 -24.19
CA SER A 956 6.45 11.26 -24.70
C SER A 956 6.11 10.01 -23.87
N GLU A 957 6.07 10.12 -22.54
CA GLU A 957 5.65 9.01 -21.67
C GLU A 957 4.18 8.62 -21.90
N ARG A 958 3.29 9.60 -22.13
CA ARG A 958 1.85 9.36 -22.42
C ARG A 958 1.58 8.84 -23.83
N GLU A 959 2.37 9.23 -24.82
CA GLU A 959 2.30 8.69 -26.18
C GLU A 959 2.78 7.22 -26.22
N ARG A 960 3.79 6.89 -25.41
CA ARG A 960 4.39 5.56 -25.35
C ARG A 960 3.61 4.57 -24.47
N LEU A 961 2.96 5.04 -23.39
CA LEU A 961 2.34 4.17 -22.38
C LEU A 961 0.82 4.34 -22.32
N ALA A 962 0.10 3.30 -22.74
CA ALA A 962 -1.37 3.30 -22.75
C ALA A 962 -2.03 3.31 -21.35
N ILE A 963 -1.36 2.79 -20.31
CA ILE A 963 -1.96 2.59 -18.99
C ILE A 963 -1.59 3.71 -18.02
N CYS A 964 -2.60 4.43 -17.53
CA CYS A 964 -2.42 5.63 -16.72
C CYS A 964 -1.80 5.42 -15.32
N THR A 965 -1.63 4.17 -14.86
CA THR A 965 -0.86 3.86 -13.63
C THR A 965 0.65 3.89 -13.83
N ASP A 966 1.12 3.89 -15.09
CA ASP A 966 2.54 3.84 -15.42
C ASP A 966 3.18 5.21 -15.64
N TRP A 967 2.38 6.28 -15.73
CA TRP A 967 2.83 7.65 -15.95
C TRP A 967 3.48 8.25 -14.70
N SER A 968 4.62 8.90 -14.88
CA SER A 968 5.43 9.47 -13.81
C SER A 968 4.95 10.86 -13.37
N ASN A 969 4.24 11.58 -14.24
CA ASN A 969 3.61 12.90 -13.98
C ASN A 969 4.61 13.94 -13.43
N HIS A 970 5.68 14.17 -14.19
CA HIS A 970 6.78 15.05 -13.81
C HIS A 970 6.35 16.51 -13.64
N SER A 971 5.40 16.99 -14.45
CA SER A 971 4.86 18.34 -14.44
C SER A 971 4.18 18.70 -13.12
N THR A 972 3.36 17.80 -12.55
CA THR A 972 2.76 18.00 -11.22
C THR A 972 3.82 18.09 -10.11
N ALA A 973 4.87 17.27 -10.19
CA ALA A 973 5.96 17.29 -9.22
C ALA A 973 6.89 18.52 -9.37
N TRP A 974 7.00 19.07 -10.57
CA TRP A 974 7.67 20.35 -10.82
C TRP A 974 6.85 21.52 -10.27
N LEU A 975 5.55 21.59 -10.57
CA LEU A 975 4.68 22.69 -10.14
C LEU A 975 4.58 22.80 -8.62
N MET A 976 4.55 21.66 -7.91
CA MET A 976 4.60 21.65 -6.44
C MET A 976 5.90 22.29 -5.90
N ARG A 977 7.06 22.00 -6.51
CA ARG A 977 8.34 22.64 -6.14
C ARG A 977 8.34 24.14 -6.49
N HIS A 978 7.72 24.52 -7.60
CA HIS A 978 7.60 25.94 -7.97
C HIS A 978 6.72 26.71 -6.96
N ARG A 979 5.56 26.17 -6.59
CA ARG A 979 4.63 26.79 -5.62
C ARG A 979 5.15 26.86 -4.19
N LEU A 980 6.07 25.97 -3.81
CA LEU A 980 6.83 26.05 -2.55
C LEU A 980 7.77 27.27 -2.46
N GLY A 981 7.90 28.08 -3.52
CA GLY A 981 8.88 29.18 -3.59
C GLY A 981 10.33 28.69 -3.78
N LEU A 982 10.55 27.37 -3.86
CA LEU A 982 11.87 26.74 -3.86
C LEU A 982 12.77 27.21 -5.02
N ARG A 983 12.18 27.60 -6.17
CA ARG A 983 12.95 28.18 -7.29
C ARG A 983 13.70 29.44 -6.90
N ALA A 984 13.05 30.38 -6.20
CA ALA A 984 13.67 31.65 -5.81
C ALA A 984 14.83 31.41 -4.84
N VAL A 985 14.56 30.63 -3.77
CA VAL A 985 15.56 30.22 -2.78
C VAL A 985 16.76 29.51 -3.43
N LEU A 986 16.51 28.64 -4.43
CA LEU A 986 17.58 27.97 -5.18
C LEU A 986 18.42 28.93 -6.03
N MET A 987 17.83 29.96 -6.65
CA MET A 987 18.59 30.92 -7.46
C MET A 987 19.55 31.73 -6.60
N ASP A 988 19.09 32.23 -5.45
CA ASP A 988 19.94 32.97 -4.50
C ASP A 988 21.06 32.06 -3.95
N LEU A 989 20.71 30.85 -3.52
CA LEU A 989 21.67 29.86 -3.02
C LEU A 989 22.72 29.43 -4.07
N MET A 990 22.32 29.26 -5.33
CA MET A 990 23.22 28.94 -6.45
C MET A 990 24.11 30.13 -6.84
N ALA A 991 23.63 31.37 -6.63
CA ALA A 991 24.43 32.60 -6.77
C ALA A 991 25.41 32.82 -5.59
N GLY A 992 25.42 31.91 -4.60
CA GLY A 992 26.33 31.97 -3.45
C GLY A 992 25.85 32.87 -2.31
N VAL A 993 24.59 33.30 -2.33
CA VAL A 993 23.97 34.04 -1.22
C VAL A 993 23.90 33.15 0.03
N GLU A 994 24.25 33.70 1.18
CA GLU A 994 24.08 33.02 2.47
C GLU A 994 22.74 33.42 3.11
N ILE A 995 21.95 32.44 3.52
CA ILE A 995 20.62 32.63 4.10
C ILE A 995 20.59 32.38 5.61
N LYS A 996 19.73 33.08 6.33
CA LYS A 996 19.37 32.85 7.73
C LYS A 996 18.06 32.04 7.84
N GLY A 997 17.86 31.40 8.98
CA GLY A 997 16.66 30.57 9.21
C GLY A 997 15.38 31.35 9.54
N ASP A 998 15.49 32.63 9.83
CA ASP A 998 14.44 33.60 10.12
C ASP A 998 14.04 34.45 8.90
N GLU A 999 14.65 34.22 7.73
CA GLU A 999 14.28 34.93 6.50
C GLU A 999 12.86 34.60 6.04
N ALA A 1000 12.12 35.64 5.65
CA ALA A 1000 10.72 35.55 5.27
C ALA A 1000 10.45 34.50 4.17
N MET A 1001 11.32 34.39 3.16
CA MET A 1001 11.16 33.38 2.10
C MET A 1001 11.28 31.94 2.61
N ILE A 1002 12.11 31.70 3.63
CA ILE A 1002 12.32 30.37 4.23
C ILE A 1002 11.19 30.03 5.19
N GLN A 1003 10.66 31.03 5.92
CA GLN A 1003 9.46 30.90 6.73
C GLN A 1003 8.24 30.57 5.88
N VAL A 1004 7.98 31.33 4.80
CA VAL A 1004 6.86 31.08 3.87
C VAL A 1004 6.93 29.67 3.25
N LEU A 1005 8.10 29.24 2.80
CA LEU A 1005 8.31 27.87 2.28
C LEU A 1005 7.99 26.81 3.35
N ALA A 1006 8.41 27.03 4.60
CA ALA A 1006 8.18 26.11 5.70
C ALA A 1006 6.71 26.07 6.16
N GLU A 1007 6.05 27.22 6.26
CA GLU A 1007 4.62 27.34 6.58
C GLU A 1007 3.77 26.67 5.51
N PHE A 1008 4.04 26.93 4.23
CA PHE A 1008 3.36 26.25 3.12
C PHE A 1008 3.61 24.72 3.19
N SER A 1009 4.84 24.29 3.46
CA SER A 1009 5.17 22.87 3.61
C SER A 1009 4.42 22.19 4.75
N LYS A 1010 4.26 22.88 5.89
CA LYS A 1010 3.55 22.37 7.08
C LYS A 1010 2.04 22.36 6.87
N ARG A 1011 1.45 23.45 6.37
CA ARG A 1011 0.03 23.56 5.99
C ARG A 1011 -0.38 22.45 5.01
N ASN A 1012 0.55 22.04 4.13
CA ASN A 1012 0.29 21.15 3.01
C ASN A 1012 1.05 19.80 3.09
N ALA A 1013 1.46 19.38 4.30
CA ALA A 1013 2.32 18.20 4.50
C ALA A 1013 1.80 16.91 3.86
N SER A 1014 0.47 16.71 3.82
CA SER A 1014 -0.19 15.58 3.18
C SER A 1014 0.02 15.56 1.64
N HIS A 1015 -0.04 16.73 1.00
CA HIS A 1015 0.16 16.89 -0.44
C HIS A 1015 1.64 16.85 -0.81
N VAL A 1016 2.52 17.45 0.00
CA VAL A 1016 3.98 17.29 -0.13
C VAL A 1016 4.37 15.81 -0.06
N LYS A 1017 3.78 15.05 0.87
CA LYS A 1017 3.95 13.59 0.94
C LYS A 1017 3.33 12.86 -0.26
N GLY A 1018 2.17 13.28 -0.74
CA GLY A 1018 1.50 12.66 -1.89
C GLY A 1018 2.23 12.86 -3.23
N ILE A 1019 2.84 14.04 -3.45
CA ILE A 1019 3.42 14.44 -4.73
C ILE A 1019 4.94 14.29 -4.74
N LEU A 1020 5.62 14.77 -3.71
CA LEU A 1020 7.09 14.76 -3.59
C LEU A 1020 7.64 13.57 -2.78
N ASN A 1021 6.76 12.72 -2.22
CA ASN A 1021 7.10 11.63 -1.30
C ASN A 1021 7.88 12.07 -0.03
N LEU A 1022 7.85 13.37 0.31
CA LEU A 1022 8.55 13.92 1.45
C LEU A 1022 7.62 14.06 2.66
N THR A 1023 8.06 13.63 3.84
CA THR A 1023 7.31 13.80 5.09
C THR A 1023 7.77 15.10 5.76
N ILE A 1024 6.84 15.99 6.10
CA ILE A 1024 7.11 17.25 6.79
C ILE A 1024 6.55 17.16 8.23
N PRO A 1025 7.40 17.06 9.27
CA PRO A 1025 6.97 17.21 10.66
C PRO A 1025 6.61 18.69 10.95
N LEU A 1026 5.63 18.90 11.84
CA LEU A 1026 5.13 20.25 12.17
C LEU A 1026 6.05 20.99 13.16
N ASP A 1027 6.78 20.24 13.96
CA ASP A 1027 7.76 20.68 14.96
C ASP A 1027 9.14 21.03 14.37
N GLU A 1028 9.45 20.55 13.16
CA GLU A 1028 10.76 20.77 12.53
C GLU A 1028 11.01 22.21 12.08
N SER A 1029 12.28 22.60 12.05
CA SER A 1029 12.69 23.97 11.71
C SER A 1029 12.59 24.29 10.21
N PRO A 1030 12.36 25.55 9.81
CA PRO A 1030 12.32 25.96 8.40
C PRO A 1030 13.55 25.55 7.59
N VAL A 1031 14.75 25.67 8.17
CA VAL A 1031 15.99 25.26 7.49
C VAL A 1031 16.14 23.74 7.39
N TRP A 1032 15.60 22.97 8.34
CA TRP A 1032 15.53 21.51 8.21
C TRP A 1032 14.63 21.12 7.03
N ILE A 1033 13.47 21.77 6.90
CA ILE A 1033 12.53 21.56 5.79
C ILE A 1033 13.19 21.89 4.45
N LEU A 1034 13.88 23.04 4.35
CA LEU A 1034 14.67 23.38 3.17
C LEU A 1034 15.74 22.31 2.87
N GLY A 1035 16.48 21.86 3.89
CA GLY A 1035 17.49 20.81 3.76
C GLY A 1035 16.95 19.50 3.18
N GLN A 1036 15.70 19.13 3.51
CA GLN A 1036 15.05 17.98 2.90
C GLN A 1036 14.78 18.19 1.40
N TYR A 1037 14.32 19.37 0.99
CA TYR A 1037 14.11 19.68 -0.43
C TYR A 1037 15.43 19.72 -1.21
N LEU A 1038 16.48 20.34 -0.66
CA LEU A 1038 17.82 20.35 -1.27
C LEU A 1038 18.37 18.93 -1.44
N SER A 1039 18.18 18.06 -0.44
CA SER A 1039 18.56 16.64 -0.52
C SER A 1039 17.80 15.88 -1.61
N GLN A 1040 16.56 16.25 -1.95
CA GLN A 1040 15.85 15.70 -3.12
C GLN A 1040 16.40 16.20 -4.47
N LEU A 1041 17.19 17.26 -4.48
CA LEU A 1041 17.79 17.89 -5.66
C LEU A 1041 19.29 17.62 -5.81
N GLY A 1042 19.89 16.89 -4.86
CA GLY A 1042 21.31 16.50 -4.89
C GLY A 1042 22.24 17.53 -4.26
N LEU A 1043 21.70 18.45 -3.47
CA LEU A 1043 22.42 19.53 -2.81
C LEU A 1043 22.35 19.40 -1.29
N SER A 1044 23.41 19.82 -0.60
CA SER A 1044 23.46 19.99 0.85
C SER A 1044 23.87 21.41 1.24
N THR A 1045 23.74 21.75 2.53
CA THR A 1045 24.18 23.05 3.07
C THR A 1045 25.32 22.89 4.08
N LYS A 1046 26.27 23.82 4.03
CA LYS A 1046 27.26 24.07 5.09
C LYS A 1046 26.80 25.32 5.86
N SER A 1047 27.05 25.37 7.17
CA SER A 1047 26.64 26.48 8.04
C SER A 1047 27.80 27.10 8.80
N ARG A 1048 27.76 28.42 9.00
CA ARG A 1048 28.71 29.18 9.83
C ARG A 1048 27.98 29.99 10.90
N ARG A 1049 28.67 30.31 12.00
CA ARG A 1049 28.09 31.03 13.16
C ARG A 1049 28.94 32.25 13.57
N PRO A 1050 28.96 33.34 12.78
CA PRO A 1050 29.57 34.60 13.19
C PRO A 1050 28.90 35.17 14.46
N LEU A 1051 29.61 36.06 15.15
CA LEU A 1051 28.99 37.00 16.09
C LEU A 1051 28.54 38.24 15.31
N GLU A 1052 27.27 38.60 15.44
CA GLU A 1052 26.68 39.85 14.97
C GLU A 1052 25.94 40.48 16.16
N ASP A 1053 26.21 41.74 16.47
CA ASP A 1053 25.56 42.50 17.55
C ASP A 1053 25.50 41.75 18.91
N GLY A 1054 26.61 41.07 19.26
CA GLY A 1054 26.73 40.27 20.47
C GLY A 1054 26.00 38.93 20.46
N LYS A 1055 25.24 38.62 19.41
CA LYS A 1055 24.47 37.37 19.25
C LYS A 1055 25.13 36.44 18.23
N ARG A 1056 25.01 35.12 18.44
CA ARG A 1056 25.50 34.10 17.49
C ARG A 1056 24.42 33.82 16.45
N VAL A 1057 24.51 34.48 15.30
CA VAL A 1057 23.63 34.25 14.15
C VAL A 1057 24.16 33.08 13.33
N ARG A 1058 23.28 32.23 12.77
CA ARG A 1058 23.69 31.10 11.93
C ARG A 1058 23.28 31.34 10.47
N TYR A 1059 24.29 31.41 9.62
CA TYR A 1059 24.14 31.48 8.17
C TYR A 1059 24.31 30.09 7.55
N TYR A 1060 23.58 29.85 6.47
CA TYR A 1060 23.62 28.64 5.67
C TYR A 1060 23.91 28.99 4.21
N ARG A 1061 24.72 28.18 3.56
CA ARG A 1061 25.01 28.25 2.12
C ARG A 1061 25.09 26.85 1.54
N LEU A 1062 24.98 26.70 0.22
CA LEU A 1062 25.21 25.40 -0.41
C LEU A 1062 26.64 24.90 -0.16
N ASN A 1063 26.81 23.57 -0.11
CA ASN A 1063 28.14 23.00 -0.13
C ASN A 1063 28.79 23.28 -1.51
N THR A 1064 29.93 23.98 -1.50
CA THR A 1064 30.67 24.35 -2.71
C THR A 1064 31.06 23.12 -3.55
N GLU A 1065 31.44 22.01 -2.89
CA GLU A 1065 31.78 20.74 -3.58
C GLU A 1065 30.57 20.17 -4.33
N ASP A 1066 29.39 20.14 -3.70
CA ASP A 1066 28.15 19.67 -4.32
C ASP A 1066 27.80 20.55 -5.54
N VAL A 1067 27.89 21.87 -5.40
CA VAL A 1067 27.56 22.84 -6.47
C VAL A 1067 28.52 22.69 -7.65
N GLU A 1068 29.83 22.62 -7.41
CA GLU A 1068 30.81 22.42 -8.47
C GLU A 1068 30.63 21.08 -9.21
N PHE A 1069 30.29 20.01 -8.48
CA PHE A 1069 29.99 18.71 -9.09
C PHE A 1069 28.72 18.80 -9.94
N VAL A 1070 27.62 19.28 -9.36
CA VAL A 1070 26.31 19.38 -10.02
C VAL A 1070 26.38 20.29 -11.25
N GLN A 1071 27.06 21.43 -11.18
CA GLN A 1071 27.18 22.34 -12.33
C GLN A 1071 27.88 21.67 -13.50
N LYS A 1072 29.00 20.97 -13.28
CA LYS A 1072 29.68 20.21 -14.35
C LYS A 1072 28.78 19.16 -14.99
N VAL A 1073 27.93 18.49 -14.20
CA VAL A 1073 26.95 17.51 -14.70
C VAL A 1073 25.85 18.20 -15.51
N LEU A 1074 25.33 19.35 -15.06
CA LEU A 1074 24.35 20.14 -15.81
C LEU A 1074 24.92 20.64 -17.15
N ASP A 1075 26.14 21.18 -17.15
CA ASP A 1075 26.84 21.67 -18.35
C ASP A 1075 27.13 20.54 -19.35
N TYR A 1076 27.46 19.34 -18.86
CA TYR A 1076 27.60 18.15 -19.70
C TYR A 1076 26.26 17.72 -20.32
N ARG A 1077 25.20 17.64 -19.51
CA ARG A 1077 23.85 17.27 -19.97
C ARG A 1077 23.27 18.26 -20.96
N GLN A 1078 23.57 19.55 -20.79
CA GLN A 1078 23.16 20.60 -21.72
C GLN A 1078 23.83 20.43 -23.09
N ARG A 1079 25.16 20.23 -23.12
CA ARG A 1079 25.89 19.93 -24.37
C ARG A 1079 25.38 18.67 -25.06
N GLN A 1080 25.06 17.62 -24.32
CA GLN A 1080 24.49 16.39 -24.89
C GLN A 1080 23.11 16.62 -25.54
N ARG A 1081 22.27 17.50 -24.98
CA ARG A 1081 21.00 17.90 -25.63
C ARG A 1081 21.24 18.71 -26.90
N GLU A 1082 22.15 19.68 -26.85
CA GLU A 1082 22.48 20.53 -27.99
C GLU A 1082 23.06 19.71 -29.16
N GLU A 1083 23.92 18.73 -28.86
CA GLU A 1083 24.45 17.80 -29.84
C GLU A 1083 23.37 16.87 -30.42
N LYS A 1084 22.47 16.35 -29.59
CA LYS A 1084 21.33 15.53 -30.03
C LYS A 1084 20.36 16.30 -30.92
N GLU A 1085 20.01 17.53 -30.56
CA GLU A 1085 19.10 18.35 -31.36
C GLU A 1085 19.77 18.80 -32.67
N ARG A 1086 21.09 19.10 -32.65
CA ARG A 1086 21.85 19.35 -33.88
C ARG A 1086 21.84 18.13 -34.81
N LYS A 1087 22.13 16.92 -34.30
CA LYS A 1087 22.04 15.67 -35.10
C LYS A 1087 20.64 15.44 -35.67
N ARG A 1088 19.59 15.69 -34.87
CA ARG A 1088 18.20 15.59 -35.31
C ARG A 1088 17.89 16.58 -36.44
N GLN A 1089 18.37 17.81 -36.32
CA GLN A 1089 18.20 18.85 -37.33
C GLN A 1089 18.98 18.52 -38.62
N GLU A 1090 20.23 18.06 -38.50
CA GLU A 1090 21.03 17.53 -39.62
C GLU A 1090 20.34 16.33 -40.31
N SER A 1091 19.66 15.45 -39.56
CA SER A 1091 18.85 14.36 -40.12
C SER A 1091 17.64 14.89 -40.88
N LEU A 1092 16.86 15.79 -40.27
CA LEU A 1092 15.68 16.38 -40.91
C LEU A 1092 16.04 17.18 -42.19
N GLU A 1093 17.18 17.87 -42.19
CA GLU A 1093 17.69 18.57 -43.37
C GLU A 1093 18.16 17.58 -44.44
N ARG A 1094 18.82 16.46 -44.07
CA ARG A 1094 19.18 15.38 -45.00
C ARG A 1094 17.94 14.70 -45.58
N ASP A 1095 16.94 14.40 -44.77
CA ASP A 1095 15.67 13.78 -45.18
C ASP A 1095 14.88 14.71 -46.10
N ALA A 1096 14.83 16.00 -45.80
CA ALA A 1096 14.19 17.02 -46.64
C ALA A 1096 14.94 17.24 -47.97
N ALA A 1097 16.28 17.22 -47.96
CA ALA A 1097 17.10 17.32 -49.17
C ALA A 1097 16.95 16.07 -50.05
N TYR A 1098 16.91 14.88 -49.44
CA TYR A 1098 16.60 13.63 -50.13
C TYR A 1098 15.19 13.67 -50.74
N ALA A 1099 14.19 14.12 -49.98
CA ALA A 1099 12.82 14.27 -50.44
C ALA A 1099 12.70 15.22 -51.64
N ALA A 1100 13.36 16.39 -51.57
CA ALA A 1100 13.41 17.36 -52.65
C ALA A 1100 14.10 16.80 -53.90
N ARG A 1101 15.21 16.04 -53.73
CA ARG A 1101 15.89 15.35 -54.85
C ARG A 1101 14.96 14.35 -55.53
N MET A 1102 14.34 13.44 -54.77
CA MET A 1102 13.41 12.43 -55.30
C MET A 1102 12.25 13.07 -56.09
N GLN A 1103 11.68 14.15 -55.55
CA GLN A 1103 10.58 14.85 -56.20
C GLN A 1103 11.02 15.62 -57.46
N SER A 1104 12.23 16.19 -57.48
CA SER A 1104 12.79 16.87 -58.65
C SER A 1104 13.18 15.93 -59.79
N GLN A 1105 13.63 14.71 -59.45
CA GLN A 1105 14.23 13.77 -60.40
C GLN A 1105 13.19 12.80 -60.97
N TYR A 1106 12.15 12.46 -60.20
CA TYR A 1106 11.16 11.44 -60.58
C TYR A 1106 9.70 11.92 -60.54
N GLY A 1107 9.43 13.15 -60.08
CA GLY A 1107 8.06 13.69 -59.95
C GLY A 1107 7.20 13.02 -58.87
N ILE A 1108 7.77 12.07 -58.13
CA ILE A 1108 7.12 11.31 -57.06
C ILE A 1108 7.30 12.08 -55.74
N ASN A 1109 6.19 12.36 -55.03
CA ASN A 1109 6.28 12.68 -53.61
C ASN A 1109 6.85 11.45 -52.90
N PRO A 1110 8.01 11.53 -52.21
CA PRO A 1110 8.47 10.42 -51.38
C PRO A 1110 7.38 10.06 -50.35
N PRO A 1111 7.27 8.78 -49.93
CA PRO A 1111 6.30 8.40 -48.90
C PRO A 1111 6.47 9.29 -47.66
N SER A 1112 5.38 9.96 -47.29
CA SER A 1112 5.34 10.96 -46.23
C SER A 1112 5.61 10.32 -44.88
N THR A 1113 6.89 10.29 -44.47
CA THR A 1113 7.44 9.41 -43.42
C THR A 1113 7.22 7.92 -43.74
N PRO A 1114 7.95 7.00 -43.09
CA PRO A 1114 7.49 5.61 -43.02
C PRO A 1114 6.05 5.61 -42.49
N PRO A 1115 5.19 4.66 -42.92
CA PRO A 1115 3.96 4.40 -42.19
C PRO A 1115 4.30 4.26 -40.71
N LYS A 1116 3.46 4.83 -39.83
CA LYS A 1116 3.47 4.35 -38.44
C LYS A 1116 3.14 2.87 -38.53
N HIS A 1117 4.15 2.03 -38.35
CA HIS A 1117 4.00 0.57 -38.36
C HIS A 1117 2.90 0.21 -37.36
N GLU A 1118 1.73 -0.18 -37.85
CA GLU A 1118 0.63 -0.72 -37.02
C GLU A 1118 0.93 -2.17 -36.58
N ASP A 1119 2.20 -2.60 -36.63
CA ASP A 1119 2.68 -3.95 -36.28
C ASP A 1119 3.37 -4.05 -34.90
N GLY A 1120 3.17 -3.06 -34.02
CA GLY A 1120 3.53 -3.17 -32.60
C GLY A 1120 5.03 -3.15 -32.28
N SER A 1121 5.90 -2.83 -33.26
CA SER A 1121 7.36 -2.76 -33.11
C SER A 1121 7.89 -1.49 -32.41
N ASN A 1122 7.14 -0.93 -31.46
CA ASN A 1122 7.55 0.23 -30.65
C ASN A 1122 8.62 -0.15 -29.59
N ASN A 1123 9.87 -0.31 -30.03
CA ASN A 1123 11.01 -0.56 -29.14
C ASN A 1123 12.12 0.48 -29.30
N TRP A 1124 11.79 1.76 -29.06
CA TRP A 1124 12.77 2.86 -29.07
C TRP A 1124 12.69 3.72 -27.81
N GLY A 1125 13.47 3.32 -26.80
CA GLY A 1125 13.91 4.25 -25.76
C GLY A 1125 14.99 5.17 -26.31
N GLY A 1126 14.58 6.33 -26.82
CA GLY A 1126 15.48 7.40 -27.25
C GLY A 1126 16.45 7.00 -28.36
N MET A 1127 15.97 6.94 -29.60
CA MET A 1127 16.87 7.04 -30.76
C MET A 1127 17.74 8.30 -30.61
N ASP A 1128 19.06 8.12 -30.59
CA ASP A 1128 19.91 8.99 -31.42
C ASP A 1128 19.88 8.43 -32.83
N THR A 1129 19.78 9.34 -33.81
CA THR A 1129 19.89 9.05 -35.23
C THR A 1129 21.34 8.74 -35.59
N ASP A 1130 21.79 7.53 -35.21
CA ASP A 1130 22.98 6.83 -35.75
C ASP A 1130 22.64 5.34 -36.00
N ALA A 1131 21.35 5.02 -36.14
CA ALA A 1131 20.90 3.75 -36.69
C ALA A 1131 20.83 3.87 -38.21
N GLU A 1132 21.88 3.41 -38.90
CA GLU A 1132 21.73 3.03 -40.31
C GLU A 1132 20.55 2.03 -40.39
N PRO A 1133 19.57 2.24 -41.30
CA PRO A 1133 18.42 1.37 -41.43
C PRO A 1133 18.90 -0.07 -41.70
N SER A 1134 18.46 -1.01 -40.86
CA SER A 1134 19.10 -2.31 -40.62
C SER A 1134 19.69 -2.95 -41.89
N ASP A 1135 21.01 -3.23 -41.87
CA ASP A 1135 21.76 -3.82 -42.99
C ASP A 1135 21.00 -4.95 -43.69
N SER A 1136 20.37 -5.85 -42.92
CA SER A 1136 19.59 -6.98 -43.43
C SER A 1136 18.45 -6.63 -44.41
N TRP A 1137 17.87 -5.43 -44.37
CA TRP A 1137 16.82 -5.02 -45.32
C TRP A 1137 17.43 -4.38 -46.56
N TRP A 1138 18.38 -3.46 -46.39
CA TRP A 1138 19.06 -2.82 -47.51
C TRP A 1138 19.98 -3.76 -48.29
N ASP A 1139 20.62 -4.73 -47.64
CA ASP A 1139 21.39 -5.79 -48.31
C ASP A 1139 20.47 -6.67 -49.17
N LYS A 1140 19.25 -6.97 -48.68
CA LYS A 1140 18.25 -7.71 -49.44
C LYS A 1140 17.77 -6.89 -50.65
N VAL A 1141 17.45 -5.62 -50.45
CA VAL A 1141 17.13 -4.67 -51.54
C VAL A 1141 18.26 -4.58 -52.58
N LYS A 1142 19.50 -4.39 -52.16
CA LYS A 1142 20.70 -4.35 -53.02
C LYS A 1142 20.92 -5.64 -53.79
N TYR A 1143 20.70 -6.79 -53.17
CA TYR A 1143 20.76 -8.09 -53.82
C TYR A 1143 19.70 -8.23 -54.92
N TYR A 1144 18.43 -7.90 -54.61
CA TYR A 1144 17.34 -8.00 -55.60
C TYR A 1144 17.42 -6.92 -56.70
N ALA A 1145 17.95 -5.73 -56.42
CA ALA A 1145 18.21 -4.69 -57.42
C ALA A 1145 19.21 -5.17 -58.48
N ARG A 1146 20.31 -5.83 -58.08
CA ARG A 1146 21.24 -6.49 -59.02
C ARG A 1146 20.55 -7.56 -59.87
N LEU A 1147 19.71 -8.39 -59.24
CA LEU A 1147 18.93 -9.42 -59.94
C LEU A 1147 17.87 -8.85 -60.90
N VAL A 1148 17.39 -7.62 -60.67
CA VAL A 1148 16.53 -6.87 -61.62
C VAL A 1148 17.38 -6.34 -62.77
N ILE A 1149 18.51 -5.69 -62.52
CA ILE A 1149 19.44 -5.15 -63.54
C ILE A 1149 19.84 -6.22 -64.57
N GLU A 1150 20.14 -7.43 -64.10
CA GLU A 1150 20.46 -8.60 -64.94
C GLU A 1150 19.25 -9.12 -65.74
N ARG A 1151 18.02 -8.96 -65.22
CA ARG A 1151 16.78 -9.44 -65.86
C ARG A 1151 16.19 -8.49 -66.88
N VAL A 1152 16.53 -7.20 -66.89
CA VAL A 1152 16.05 -6.25 -67.91
C VAL A 1152 16.37 -6.72 -69.33
N GLU A 1153 17.56 -7.30 -69.55
CA GLU A 1153 17.96 -7.89 -70.84
C GLU A 1153 17.08 -9.08 -71.27
N ASN A 1154 16.44 -9.75 -70.32
CA ASN A 1154 15.61 -10.93 -70.53
C ASN A 1154 14.11 -10.58 -70.70
N GLY A 1155 13.78 -9.29 -70.74
CA GLY A 1155 12.43 -8.79 -70.98
C GLY A 1155 11.66 -8.43 -69.71
N VAL A 1156 10.75 -7.47 -69.90
CA VAL A 1156 9.92 -6.82 -68.87
C VAL A 1156 9.19 -7.82 -67.96
N ASP A 1157 8.58 -8.85 -68.52
CA ASP A 1157 7.82 -9.85 -67.77
C ASP A 1157 8.67 -10.58 -66.72
N LYS A 1158 9.98 -10.76 -66.96
CA LYS A 1158 10.90 -11.41 -66.02
C LYS A 1158 11.29 -10.50 -64.85
N VAL A 1159 11.25 -9.18 -65.05
CA VAL A 1159 11.38 -8.21 -63.95
C VAL A 1159 10.11 -8.21 -63.11
N LYS A 1160 8.93 -8.16 -63.75
CA LYS A 1160 7.62 -8.23 -63.07
C LYS A 1160 7.43 -9.51 -62.26
N GLU A 1161 7.83 -10.67 -62.81
CA GLU A 1161 7.83 -11.96 -62.11
C GLU A 1161 8.74 -11.94 -60.88
N LEU A 1162 9.98 -11.43 -60.98
CA LEU A 1162 10.89 -11.32 -59.85
C LEU A 1162 10.33 -10.40 -58.75
N LEU A 1163 9.86 -9.20 -59.11
CA LEU A 1163 9.30 -8.23 -58.17
C LEU A 1163 8.07 -8.80 -57.44
N SER A 1164 7.24 -9.61 -58.11
CA SER A 1164 6.06 -10.23 -57.49
C SER A 1164 6.37 -11.12 -56.28
N THR A 1165 7.61 -11.62 -56.15
CA THR A 1165 8.07 -12.44 -55.02
C THR A 1165 8.44 -11.63 -53.77
N LEU A 1166 8.47 -10.30 -53.87
CA LEU A 1166 8.85 -9.37 -52.81
C LEU A 1166 7.63 -8.70 -52.16
N THR A 1167 7.80 -8.23 -50.93
CA THR A 1167 6.81 -7.35 -50.28
C THR A 1167 6.74 -6.00 -50.98
N ILE A 1168 5.66 -5.24 -50.77
CA ILE A 1168 5.46 -3.92 -51.40
C ILE A 1168 6.66 -2.98 -51.12
N ASP A 1169 7.06 -2.85 -49.86
CA ASP A 1169 8.19 -1.99 -49.48
C ASP A 1169 9.52 -2.47 -50.10
N GLU A 1170 9.74 -3.78 -50.17
CA GLU A 1170 10.92 -4.37 -50.81
C GLU A 1170 10.93 -4.13 -52.32
N ARG A 1171 9.78 -4.19 -53.02
CA ARG A 1171 9.70 -3.82 -54.44
C ARG A 1171 10.12 -2.37 -54.63
N TRP A 1172 9.56 -1.45 -53.84
CA TRP A 1172 9.88 -0.02 -53.90
C TRP A 1172 11.37 0.22 -53.63
N GLY A 1173 11.93 -0.38 -52.59
CA GLY A 1173 13.38 -0.33 -52.32
C GLY A 1173 14.22 -0.85 -53.49
N VAL A 1174 13.85 -2.00 -54.08
CA VAL A 1174 14.56 -2.61 -55.21
C VAL A 1174 14.53 -1.75 -56.46
N MET A 1175 13.40 -1.11 -56.78
CA MET A 1175 13.30 -0.21 -57.93
C MET A 1175 14.07 1.10 -57.71
N LEU A 1176 14.08 1.64 -56.47
CA LEU A 1176 14.89 2.80 -56.11
C LEU A 1176 16.40 2.52 -56.22
N GLU A 1177 16.87 1.39 -55.68
CA GLU A 1177 18.28 1.00 -55.74
C GLU A 1177 18.69 0.59 -57.17
N PHE A 1178 17.78 0.04 -57.99
CA PHE A 1178 18.04 -0.21 -59.41
C PHE A 1178 18.29 1.11 -60.17
N ASP A 1179 17.41 2.10 -59.99
CA ASP A 1179 17.54 3.44 -60.56
C ASP A 1179 18.87 4.11 -60.13
N GLU A 1180 19.24 4.01 -58.86
CA GLU A 1180 20.50 4.56 -58.34
C GLU A 1180 21.75 3.84 -58.88
N ILE A 1181 21.73 2.52 -59.04
CA ILE A 1181 22.88 1.73 -59.56
C ILE A 1181 23.02 1.84 -61.08
N CYS A 1182 21.91 1.85 -61.84
CA CYS A 1182 21.96 1.72 -63.31
C CYS A 1182 20.82 2.50 -64.01
N PRO A 1183 20.80 3.85 -63.91
CA PRO A 1183 19.68 4.69 -64.34
C PRO A 1183 19.34 4.56 -65.84
N ASP A 1184 20.35 4.34 -66.71
CA ASP A 1184 20.13 4.16 -68.15
C ASP A 1184 19.29 2.90 -68.47
N ARG A 1185 19.44 1.82 -67.68
CA ARG A 1185 18.63 0.60 -67.82
C ARG A 1185 17.29 0.74 -67.13
N PHE A 1186 17.23 1.50 -66.05
CA PHE A 1186 15.97 1.83 -65.40
C PHE A 1186 15.06 2.59 -66.38
N ALA A 1187 15.58 3.63 -67.05
CA ALA A 1187 14.88 4.34 -68.12
C ALA A 1187 14.38 3.41 -69.24
N GLN A 1188 15.20 2.44 -69.68
CA GLN A 1188 14.78 1.43 -70.68
C GLN A 1188 13.65 0.52 -70.18
N LEU A 1189 13.63 0.16 -68.90
CA LEU A 1189 12.52 -0.60 -68.31
C LEU A 1189 11.24 0.25 -68.24
N VAL A 1190 11.35 1.53 -67.86
CA VAL A 1190 10.22 2.47 -67.80
C VAL A 1190 9.62 2.74 -69.18
N ASP A 1191 10.45 2.94 -70.21
CA ASP A 1191 10.00 3.06 -71.61
C ASP A 1191 9.37 1.76 -72.13
N GLY A 1192 9.91 0.60 -71.73
CA GLY A 1192 9.38 -0.71 -72.08
C GLY A 1192 8.09 -1.10 -71.35
N ALA A 1193 7.79 -0.43 -70.22
CA ALA A 1193 6.64 -0.69 -69.37
C ALA A 1193 6.19 0.57 -68.62
N PRO A 1194 5.45 1.48 -69.26
CA PRO A 1194 4.96 2.70 -68.61
C PRO A 1194 3.96 2.44 -67.46
N ASP A 1195 3.44 1.20 -67.34
CA ASP A 1195 2.58 0.74 -66.23
C ASP A 1195 3.36 0.14 -65.05
N TRP A 1196 4.70 0.16 -65.03
CA TRP A 1196 5.51 -0.53 -64.02
C TRP A 1196 5.13 -0.19 -62.56
N VAL A 1197 4.64 1.03 -62.33
CA VAL A 1197 4.16 1.52 -61.02
C VAL A 1197 2.97 0.68 -60.51
N GLU A 1198 2.13 0.11 -61.37
CA GLU A 1198 1.02 -0.79 -60.98
C GLU A 1198 1.52 -2.13 -60.41
N TRP A 1199 2.79 -2.51 -60.65
CA TRP A 1199 3.35 -3.75 -60.10
C TRP A 1199 3.90 -3.57 -58.68
N MET A 1200 3.93 -2.31 -58.23
CA MET A 1200 4.43 -1.86 -56.94
C MET A 1200 3.33 -1.76 -55.88
N THR A 1201 2.10 -2.15 -56.25
CA THR A 1201 0.92 -2.29 -55.38
C THR A 1201 0.57 -3.74 -55.08
#